data_AF-F0G455-F1
#
_entry.id   AF-F0G455-F1
#
_cell.length_a   1.000
_cell.length_b   1.000
_cell.length_c   1.000
_cell.angle_alpha   90.00
_cell.angle_beta   90.00
_cell.angle_gamma   90.00
#
_symmetry.space_group_name_H-M   'P 1'
#
loop_
_entity.id
_entity.type
_entity.pdbx_description
1 polymer ?
#
loop_
_entity_poly.entity_id
_entity_poly.type
_entity_poly.pdbx_seq_one_letter_code
_entity_poly.pdbx_strand_id
1 'polypeptide(L)'
;MLQKIRQLESTNALNVKLGDILIQGVDAPGSLLSVPGKLAKIWLQTSRRSPPEALGGKEFEHVKRAYDDGGFASVERLMSGLSISPVMQANAYTVLARKLAPGDRAGAAEAARRAHDLDPKPYRLKWLAFRLHENGEVIEAEAMLDILPEETRFSDSEERQANQLRHEAKLARERAAMNKTAFAERRAVMDAQSKKLLQERDHLDKVVNERGREIELLKQAHAKLEQEKTALAERHDFLGKQLAESSRELDALRKAKMQWEADRSSMASGRERLERLLQDRDDVSARKDDENRLLLTNLHQLQEELEQLLEAQAYLEQANLRFEQEVRRLEAECVEQSRISVARDREMEVLMQAKLRLEHDAHALAVEREVQTRVAEARAREIEELKQVKARLEQERHALAVERDVQVLAAKTYDREFDALKQANSQLEQDKRALVAEGEATLKRAEARDLELAALKHANAQLEQDKRKLAAERDATSGEVAARSRELELLKQAKTALEQEKQALLVDGDAKSRSAEARDRELEALKLAKVALEQEKQALAADGVAKAGRIETRERELEALKRTKAQLEQEKAALISRNRIAARQGSKGDTDIDDLIFDLELFFGGKAIVYVDVGSYVGDVFLKLKRTAKRFRIHEAHLYEPNPVSYAQLVDKTSGESGTTIHTYNFAIGESTDTSRFIKAKSMTKALSSDLADMATSDDVFTARRTTLDSQSSIFTDGKINLLKIDVEGNELDVLAGARELLAAQRVDVLYIEVGFNLSGTQQTYFAEIDRFMQSLNYRVLRVYEQKEEWMKDSPLLRRANVAYMSEKFANAHPLKLMQEVQDLKDKLRELTGSEGGK
;
A
#
# COMPACT_ATOMS: atom_id res chain seq x y z
N MET A 1 17.18 31.12 22.66
CA MET A 1 18.45 30.46 23.09
C MET A 1 19.51 31.45 23.52
N LEU A 2 19.94 32.39 22.67
CA LEU A 2 20.98 33.39 22.99
C LEU A 2 20.75 34.17 24.30
N GLN A 3 19.52 34.61 24.58
CA GLN A 3 19.17 35.26 25.85
C GLN A 3 19.31 34.33 27.08
N LYS A 4 18.97 33.04 26.94
CA LYS A 4 19.06 32.04 28.00
C LYS A 4 20.52 31.67 28.30
N ILE A 5 21.36 31.57 27.27
CA ILE A 5 22.80 31.33 27.41
C ILE A 5 23.48 32.52 28.08
N ARG A 6 23.20 33.76 27.63
CA ARG A 6 23.74 34.98 28.29
C ARG A 6 23.27 35.13 29.74
N GLN A 7 22.04 34.71 30.06
CA GLN A 7 21.55 34.68 31.44
C GLN A 7 22.26 33.62 32.30
N LEU A 8 22.55 32.45 31.75
CA LEU A 8 23.28 31.38 32.45
C LEU A 8 24.76 31.73 32.66
N GLU A 9 25.39 32.36 31.66
CA GLU A 9 26.75 32.88 31.77
C GLU A 9 26.85 34.00 32.82
N SER A 10 25.86 34.90 32.91
CA SER A 10 25.86 35.98 33.89
C SER A 10 25.59 35.52 35.32
N THR A 11 24.69 34.54 35.53
CA THR A 11 24.39 34.01 36.88
C THR A 11 25.49 33.12 37.45
N ASN A 12 26.29 32.46 36.62
CA ASN A 12 27.40 31.63 37.07
C ASN A 12 28.76 32.33 37.12
N ALA A 13 28.83 33.60 36.72
CA ALA A 13 30.08 34.36 36.75
C ALA A 13 30.54 34.65 38.19
N LEU A 14 31.83 34.41 38.45
CA LEU A 14 32.44 34.50 39.79
C LEU A 14 32.31 35.90 40.41
N ASN A 15 32.33 36.94 39.56
CA ASN A 15 32.17 38.35 39.94
C ASN A 15 30.77 38.66 40.48
N VAL A 16 29.70 38.04 39.96
CA VAL A 16 28.33 38.22 40.45
C VAL A 16 28.15 37.55 41.81
N LYS A 17 28.65 36.32 41.97
CA LYS A 17 28.62 35.59 43.26
C LYS A 17 29.48 36.25 44.35
N LEU A 18 30.59 36.89 43.98
CA LEU A 18 31.41 37.70 44.91
C LEU A 18 30.71 39.01 45.27
N GLY A 19 30.03 39.64 44.31
CA GLY A 19 29.23 40.86 44.51
C GLY A 19 28.07 40.64 45.49
N ASP A 20 27.28 39.58 45.31
CA ASP A 20 26.13 39.29 46.17
C ASP A 20 26.53 39.01 47.63
N ILE A 21 27.69 38.37 47.85
CA ILE A 21 28.23 38.09 49.19
C ILE A 21 28.76 39.35 49.87
N LEU A 22 29.38 40.26 49.10
CA LEU A 22 29.83 41.56 49.60
C LEU A 22 28.65 42.46 49.95
N ILE A 23 27.58 42.46 49.15
CA ILE A 23 26.34 43.21 49.40
C ILE A 23 25.64 42.67 50.66
N GLN A 24 25.47 41.34 50.78
CA GLN A 24 24.90 40.73 52.00
C GLN A 24 25.75 40.90 53.26
N GLY A 25 27.05 41.18 53.13
CA GLY A 25 27.95 41.48 54.24
C GLY A 25 27.78 42.89 54.81
N VAL A 26 27.25 43.83 54.01
CA VAL A 26 27.06 45.25 54.38
C VAL A 26 25.69 45.49 55.02
N ASP A 27 24.67 44.71 54.66
CA ASP A 27 23.28 44.90 55.14
C ASP A 27 23.00 44.38 56.58
N ALA A 28 23.95 43.72 57.25
CA ALA A 28 23.77 43.23 58.62
C ALA A 28 25.04 43.41 59.48
N PRO A 29 25.00 44.14 60.62
CA PRO A 29 26.18 44.46 61.43
C PRO A 29 26.97 43.26 61.99
N GLY A 30 26.38 42.06 62.00
CA GLY A 30 27.04 40.81 62.44
C GLY A 30 27.57 39.92 61.31
N SER A 31 27.21 40.18 60.05
CA SER A 31 27.57 39.31 58.92
C SER A 31 28.99 39.55 58.38
N LEU A 32 29.55 40.74 58.63
CA LEU A 32 30.89 41.16 58.17
C LEU A 32 32.02 40.28 58.72
N LEU A 33 31.90 39.79 59.95
CA LEU A 33 32.85 38.82 60.56
C LEU A 33 32.81 37.43 59.90
N SER A 34 31.71 37.08 59.23
CA SER A 34 31.55 35.79 58.54
C SER A 34 32.01 35.80 57.08
N VAL A 35 32.24 36.99 56.51
CA VAL A 35 32.64 37.18 55.10
C VAL A 35 34.00 36.51 54.80
N PRO A 36 35.06 36.65 55.62
CA PRO A 36 36.33 35.97 55.38
C PRO A 36 36.19 34.45 55.40
N GLY A 37 35.37 33.90 56.32
CA GLY A 37 35.11 32.46 56.42
C GLY A 37 34.30 31.90 55.26
N LYS A 38 33.27 32.64 54.78
CA LYS A 38 32.49 32.28 53.59
C LYS A 38 33.33 32.36 52.31
N LEU A 39 34.16 33.39 52.17
CA LEU A 39 35.12 33.53 51.08
C LEU A 39 36.17 32.41 51.11
N ALA A 40 36.72 32.07 52.28
CA ALA A 40 37.65 30.95 52.43
C ALA A 40 36.99 29.61 52.11
N LYS A 41 35.71 29.40 52.45
CA LYS A 41 34.95 28.18 52.15
C LYS A 41 34.66 28.05 50.65
N ILE A 42 34.29 29.14 49.97
CA ILE A 42 34.16 29.19 48.51
C ILE A 42 35.52 28.99 47.85
N TRP A 43 36.57 29.62 48.36
CA TRP A 43 37.93 29.43 47.85
C TRP A 43 38.40 27.98 48.02
N LEU A 44 38.15 27.33 49.17
CA LEU A 44 38.44 25.91 49.39
C LEU A 44 37.60 25.00 48.47
N GLN A 45 36.32 25.31 48.26
CA GLN A 45 35.40 24.57 47.39
C GLN A 45 35.74 24.73 45.90
N THR A 46 36.26 25.89 45.50
CA THR A 46 36.71 26.17 44.12
C THR A 46 38.14 25.63 43.89
N SER A 47 38.95 25.49 44.95
CA SER A 47 40.34 25.01 44.89
C SER A 47 40.50 23.48 44.94
N ARG A 48 39.43 22.72 45.20
CA ARG A 48 39.44 21.26 45.11
C ARG A 48 39.51 20.81 43.64
N ARG A 49 40.74 20.68 43.13
CA ARG A 49 41.02 20.18 41.77
C ARG A 49 40.78 18.67 41.59
N SER A 50 40.68 17.91 42.68
CA SER A 50 40.55 16.45 42.67
C SER A 50 39.11 16.02 42.98
N PRO A 51 38.49 15.14 42.18
CA PRO A 51 37.13 14.65 42.45
C PRO A 51 37.07 13.92 43.80
N PRO A 52 36.02 14.13 44.61
CA PRO A 52 35.82 13.41 45.86
C PRO A 52 35.82 11.89 45.64
N GLU A 53 36.38 11.14 46.59
CA GLU A 53 36.34 9.67 46.60
C GLU A 53 34.89 9.13 46.57
N ALA A 54 33.97 9.89 47.18
CA ALA A 54 32.53 9.65 47.14
C ALA A 54 31.92 9.65 45.71
N LEU A 55 32.54 10.33 44.74
CA LEU A 55 32.12 10.28 43.32
C LEU A 55 32.81 9.17 42.53
N GLY A 56 33.76 8.45 43.12
CA GLY A 56 34.53 7.39 42.47
C GLY A 56 35.88 7.87 41.94
N GLY A 57 36.47 8.90 42.56
CA GLY A 57 37.78 9.42 42.21
C GLY A 57 37.83 10.06 40.82
N LYS A 58 39.02 10.07 40.20
CA LYS A 58 39.27 10.74 38.90
C LYS A 58 38.38 10.24 37.76
N GLU A 59 37.92 9.00 37.84
CA GLU A 59 37.12 8.32 36.82
C GLU A 59 35.60 8.42 37.03
N PHE A 60 35.14 9.02 38.14
CA PHE A 60 33.73 9.17 38.49
C PHE A 60 32.95 7.84 38.52
N GLU A 61 33.58 6.75 38.97
CA GLU A 61 33.00 5.39 38.94
C GLU A 61 31.68 5.25 39.71
N HIS A 62 31.48 6.00 40.80
CA HIS A 62 30.21 5.96 41.54
C HIS A 62 29.08 6.66 40.77
N VAL A 63 29.40 7.64 39.93
CA VAL A 63 28.44 8.31 39.04
C VAL A 63 27.99 7.37 37.93
N LYS A 64 28.94 6.64 37.34
CA LYS A 64 28.66 5.63 36.32
C LYS A 64 27.76 4.51 36.86
N ARG A 65 28.00 4.05 38.09
CA ARG A 65 27.18 3.04 38.78
C ARG A 65 25.79 3.57 39.16
N ALA A 66 25.71 4.79 39.70
CA ALA A 66 24.42 5.40 40.03
C ALA A 66 23.51 5.56 38.81
N TYR A 67 24.08 5.81 37.62
CA TYR A 67 23.31 5.81 36.38
C TYR A 67 22.80 4.40 36.01
N ASP A 68 23.64 3.37 36.14
CA ASP A 68 23.23 1.99 35.85
C ASP A 68 22.12 1.51 36.81
N ASP A 69 22.13 1.98 38.06
CA ASP A 69 21.18 1.57 39.10
C ASP A 69 19.80 2.26 39.00
N GLY A 70 19.71 3.45 38.40
CA GLY A 70 18.43 4.18 38.34
C GLY A 70 18.43 5.45 37.49
N GLY A 71 19.29 5.49 36.47
CA GLY A 71 19.38 6.56 35.49
C GLY A 71 19.75 7.92 36.09
N PHE A 72 19.35 8.98 35.39
CA PHE A 72 19.67 10.35 35.76
C PHE A 72 19.18 10.78 37.15
N ALA A 73 18.04 10.26 37.62
CA ALA A 73 17.49 10.58 38.93
C ALA A 73 18.37 10.06 40.08
N SER A 74 19.01 8.91 39.90
CA SER A 74 19.96 8.35 40.87
C SER A 74 21.29 9.11 40.86
N VAL A 75 21.75 9.56 39.69
CA VAL A 75 22.91 10.43 39.56
C VAL A 75 22.68 11.78 40.24
N GLU A 76 21.52 12.40 40.04
CA GLU A 76 21.15 13.65 40.70
C GLU A 76 21.13 13.50 42.22
N ARG A 77 20.48 12.46 42.75
CA ARG A 77 20.47 12.17 44.20
C ARG A 77 21.89 12.04 44.78
N LEU A 78 22.79 11.36 44.07
CA LEU A 78 24.20 11.24 44.47
C LEU A 78 24.90 12.61 44.50
N MET A 79 24.66 13.45 43.49
CA MET A 79 25.29 14.77 43.37
C MET A 79 24.75 15.77 44.42
N SER A 80 23.44 15.77 44.65
CA SER A 80 22.78 16.62 45.64
C SER A 80 23.21 16.30 47.07
N GLY A 81 23.45 15.02 47.38
CA GLY A 81 23.90 14.57 48.70
C GLY A 81 25.33 14.98 49.09
N LEU A 82 26.16 15.40 48.13
CA LEU A 82 27.60 15.60 48.33
C LEU A 82 28.07 17.07 48.27
N SER A 83 27.15 18.04 48.11
CA SER A 83 27.47 19.49 48.06
C SER A 83 28.65 19.84 47.14
N ILE A 84 28.61 19.35 45.90
CA ILE A 84 29.69 19.44 44.91
C ILE A 84 29.58 20.73 44.09
N SER A 85 30.70 21.32 43.66
CA SER A 85 30.70 22.53 42.81
C SER A 85 30.08 22.28 41.42
N PRO A 86 29.43 23.28 40.79
CA PRO A 86 28.80 23.12 39.47
C PRO A 86 29.78 22.64 38.38
N VAL A 87 31.02 23.11 38.41
CA VAL A 87 32.07 22.67 37.47
C VAL A 87 32.41 21.19 37.64
N MET A 88 32.44 20.70 38.89
CA MET A 88 32.72 19.28 39.17
C MET A 88 31.51 18.40 38.81
N GLN A 89 30.29 18.89 38.98
CA GLN A 89 29.08 18.21 38.49
C GLN A 89 29.07 18.14 36.95
N ALA A 90 29.44 19.23 36.27
CA ALA A 90 29.58 19.28 34.83
C ALA A 90 30.65 18.30 34.31
N ASN A 91 31.78 18.15 35.01
CA ASN A 91 32.80 17.13 34.70
C ASN A 91 32.26 15.71 34.84
N ALA A 92 31.49 15.44 35.90
CA ALA A 92 30.88 14.12 36.11
C ALA A 92 29.89 13.76 34.99
N TYR A 93 29.04 14.71 34.58
CA TYR A 93 28.13 14.51 33.45
C TYR A 93 28.86 14.36 32.11
N THR A 94 30.02 15.01 31.92
CA THR A 94 30.87 14.78 30.74
C THR A 94 31.45 13.37 30.70
N VAL A 95 31.91 12.85 31.84
CA VAL A 95 32.42 11.47 31.92
C VAL A 95 31.27 10.47 31.68
N LEU A 96 30.08 10.76 32.21
CA LEU A 96 28.89 9.95 31.96
C LEU A 96 28.48 9.96 30.49
N ALA A 97 28.41 11.13 29.83
CA ALA A 97 28.10 11.22 28.40
C ALA A 97 29.12 10.48 27.52
N ARG A 98 30.42 10.45 27.91
CA ARG A 98 31.44 9.62 27.22
C ARG A 98 31.21 8.12 27.39
N LYS A 99 30.77 7.67 28.58
CA LYS A 99 30.40 6.27 28.82
C LYS A 99 29.21 5.85 27.95
N LEU A 100 28.21 6.72 27.82
CA LEU A 100 26.96 6.42 27.13
C LEU A 100 27.07 6.51 25.60
N ALA A 101 27.99 7.32 25.08
CA ALA A 101 28.16 7.56 23.65
C ALA A 101 28.12 6.31 22.72
N PRO A 102 28.74 5.16 23.05
CA PRO A 102 28.73 3.99 22.17
C PRO A 102 27.42 3.19 22.16
N GLY A 103 26.56 3.33 23.20
CA GLY A 103 25.39 2.46 23.40
C GLY A 103 24.06 3.18 23.58
N ASP A 104 24.07 4.41 24.11
CA ASP A 104 22.88 5.21 24.41
C ASP A 104 23.11 6.67 23.96
N ARG A 105 22.74 6.96 22.71
CA ARG A 105 22.95 8.28 22.10
C ARG A 105 22.06 9.36 22.71
N ALA A 106 20.85 8.98 23.11
CA ALA A 106 19.90 9.89 23.76
C ALA A 106 20.37 10.26 25.16
N GLY A 107 20.78 9.28 25.96
CA GLY A 107 21.39 9.52 27.27
C GLY A 107 22.72 10.28 27.19
N ALA A 108 23.54 10.03 26.17
CA ALA A 108 24.76 10.82 25.94
C ALA A 108 24.47 12.29 25.62
N ALA A 109 23.46 12.57 24.79
CA ALA A 109 23.02 13.93 24.48
C ALA A 109 22.42 14.63 25.70
N GLU A 110 21.60 13.94 26.49
CA GLU A 110 21.01 14.48 27.73
C GLU A 110 22.06 14.76 28.81
N ALA A 111 23.02 13.85 29.02
CA ALA A 111 24.14 14.07 29.91
C ALA A 111 25.02 15.25 29.44
N ALA A 112 25.23 15.41 28.14
CA ALA A 112 25.95 16.57 27.59
C ALA A 112 25.17 17.89 27.78
N ARG A 113 23.83 17.88 27.66
CA ARG A 113 22.97 19.05 27.94
C ARG A 113 23.11 19.49 29.39
N ARG A 114 22.95 18.55 30.32
CA ARG A 114 23.12 18.79 31.78
C ARG A 114 24.52 19.31 32.11
N ALA A 115 25.55 18.78 31.46
CA ALA A 115 26.92 19.25 31.63
C ALA A 115 27.12 20.70 31.14
N HIS A 116 26.46 21.09 30.04
CA HIS A 116 26.52 22.45 29.51
C HIS A 116 25.70 23.43 30.35
N ASP A 117 24.52 23.05 30.81
CA ASP A 117 23.68 23.89 31.67
C ASP A 117 24.37 24.24 33.01
N LEU A 118 25.17 23.30 33.54
CA LEU A 118 25.93 23.48 34.78
C LEU A 118 27.22 24.31 34.59
N ASP A 119 27.85 24.22 33.41
CA ASP A 119 29.07 24.97 33.04
C ASP A 119 28.99 25.39 31.56
N PRO A 120 28.38 26.56 31.24
CA PRO A 120 28.16 26.99 29.87
C PRO A 120 29.46 27.51 29.25
N LYS A 121 30.35 26.59 28.87
CA LYS A 121 31.63 26.89 28.20
C LYS A 121 31.58 26.57 26.70
N PRO A 122 32.30 27.32 25.85
CA PRO A 122 32.32 27.08 24.40
C PRO A 122 32.69 25.64 24.01
N TYR A 123 33.67 25.02 24.68
CA TYR A 123 34.07 23.65 24.38
C TYR A 123 32.99 22.61 24.74
N ARG A 124 32.17 22.87 25.78
CA ARG A 124 31.04 22.00 26.17
C ARG A 124 29.85 22.19 25.24
N LEU A 125 29.60 23.41 24.78
CA LEU A 125 28.58 23.72 23.78
C LEU A 125 28.90 23.04 22.44
N LYS A 126 30.16 23.13 21.99
CA LYS A 126 30.66 22.41 20.82
C LYS A 126 30.48 20.89 20.97
N TRP A 127 30.82 20.37 22.13
CA TRP A 127 30.68 18.94 22.41
C TRP A 127 29.21 18.48 22.47
N LEU A 128 28.34 19.29 23.07
CA LEU A 128 26.89 19.08 23.08
C LEU A 128 26.34 19.03 21.65
N ALA A 129 26.73 19.97 20.78
CA ALA A 129 26.32 19.97 19.39
C ALA A 129 26.63 18.63 18.68
N PHE A 130 27.82 18.06 18.88
CA PHE A 130 28.16 16.76 18.31
C PHE A 130 27.36 15.60 18.91
N ARG A 131 27.05 15.62 20.21
CA ARG A 131 26.18 14.60 20.82
C ARG A 131 24.74 14.68 20.32
N LEU A 132 24.21 15.89 20.10
CA LEU A 132 22.89 16.12 19.51
C LEU A 132 22.82 15.65 18.06
N HIS A 133 23.87 15.91 17.29
CA HIS A 133 24.00 15.42 15.92
C HIS A 133 23.98 13.90 15.86
N GLU A 134 24.73 13.23 16.73
CA GLU A 134 24.73 11.76 16.83
C GLU A 134 23.37 11.19 17.29
N ASN A 135 22.61 11.96 18.08
CA ASN A 135 21.23 11.62 18.46
C ASN A 135 20.18 11.90 17.36
N GLY A 136 20.59 12.49 16.22
CA GLY A 136 19.71 12.84 15.11
C GLY A 136 18.98 14.19 15.25
N GLU A 137 19.30 14.98 16.27
CA GLU A 137 18.74 16.33 16.50
C GLU A 137 19.53 17.40 15.71
N VAL A 138 19.60 17.22 14.39
CA VAL A 138 20.54 17.94 13.51
C VAL A 138 20.30 19.47 13.49
N ILE A 139 19.04 19.91 13.58
CA ILE A 139 18.67 21.34 13.54
C ILE A 139 19.10 22.05 14.83
N GLU A 140 18.88 21.42 15.99
CA GLU A 140 19.30 21.97 17.28
C GLU A 140 20.83 21.96 17.39
N ALA A 141 21.46 20.89 16.94
CA ALA A 141 22.90 20.75 16.90
C ALA A 141 23.58 21.86 16.07
N GLU A 142 23.02 22.22 14.91
CA GLU A 142 23.57 23.29 14.07
C GLU A 142 23.41 24.66 14.74
N ALA A 143 22.24 24.91 15.34
CA ALA A 143 22.00 26.12 16.11
C ALA A 143 23.00 26.27 17.27
N MET A 144 23.37 25.17 17.94
CA MET A 144 24.40 25.18 18.98
C MET A 144 25.80 25.53 18.42
N LEU A 145 26.14 25.06 17.21
CA LEU A 145 27.41 25.40 16.56
C LEU A 145 27.46 26.87 16.12
N ASP A 146 26.37 27.41 15.59
CA ASP A 146 26.33 28.80 15.11
C ASP A 146 26.35 29.83 16.25
N ILE A 147 26.07 29.40 17.48
CA ILE A 147 26.15 30.25 18.68
C ILE A 147 27.59 30.28 19.26
N LEU A 148 28.50 29.42 18.81
CA LEU A 148 29.87 29.38 19.32
C LEU A 148 30.64 30.70 19.01
N PRO A 149 31.46 31.21 19.95
CA PRO A 149 32.35 32.34 19.68
C PRO A 149 33.31 32.04 18.52
N GLU A 150 33.59 33.03 17.67
CA GLU A 150 34.46 32.90 16.48
C GLU A 150 35.89 32.42 16.82
N GLU A 151 36.34 32.63 18.06
CA GLU A 151 37.65 32.21 18.58
C GLU A 151 37.72 30.71 18.94
N THR A 152 36.61 29.98 18.85
CA THR A 152 36.54 28.55 19.19
C THR A 152 37.27 27.71 18.14
N ARG A 153 38.41 27.13 18.50
CA ARG A 153 39.19 26.27 17.59
C ARG A 153 38.49 24.93 17.33
N PHE A 154 38.47 24.54 16.06
CA PHE A 154 38.11 23.20 15.60
C PHE A 154 39.37 22.45 15.16
N SER A 155 39.44 21.15 15.38
CA SER A 155 40.41 20.30 14.67
C SER A 155 39.89 19.93 13.28
N ASP A 156 40.76 19.48 12.38
CA ASP A 156 40.40 19.05 11.02
C ASP A 156 39.32 17.95 10.98
N SER A 157 39.20 17.13 12.03
CA SER A 157 38.13 16.14 12.15
C SER A 157 36.81 16.76 12.65
N GLU A 158 36.89 17.69 13.60
CA GLU A 158 35.72 18.41 14.13
C GLU A 158 35.12 19.36 13.08
N GLU A 159 35.96 19.98 12.24
CA GLU A 159 35.52 20.86 11.16
C GLU A 159 34.77 20.09 10.07
N ARG A 160 35.26 18.89 9.71
CA ARG A 160 34.53 17.98 8.82
C ARG A 160 33.19 17.56 9.40
N GLN A 161 33.15 17.23 10.69
CA GLN A 161 31.91 16.87 11.39
C GLN A 161 30.92 18.04 11.44
N ALA A 162 31.41 19.26 11.71
CA ALA A 162 30.59 20.47 11.70
C ALA A 162 30.03 20.79 10.30
N ASN A 163 30.84 20.63 9.25
CA ASN A 163 30.40 20.84 7.87
C ASN A 163 29.36 19.79 7.43
N GLN A 164 29.55 18.53 7.81
CA GLN A 164 28.58 17.47 7.58
C GLN A 164 27.24 17.79 8.26
N LEU A 165 27.30 18.19 9.53
CA LEU A 165 26.12 18.58 10.31
C LEU A 165 25.35 19.73 9.66
N ARG A 166 26.04 20.81 9.26
CA ARG A 166 25.43 21.95 8.53
C ARG A 166 24.74 21.52 7.23
N HIS A 167 25.37 20.62 6.47
CA HIS A 167 24.78 20.08 5.25
C HIS A 167 23.52 19.27 5.53
N GLU A 168 23.56 18.38 6.52
CA GLU A 168 22.41 17.57 6.93
C GLU A 168 21.26 18.43 7.48
N ALA A 169 21.57 19.48 8.24
CA ALA A 169 20.57 20.44 8.75
C ALA A 169 19.88 21.21 7.62
N LYS A 170 20.64 21.65 6.61
CA LYS A 170 20.11 22.30 5.40
C LYS A 170 19.13 21.37 4.66
N LEU A 171 19.52 20.13 4.40
CA LEU A 171 18.65 19.14 3.76
C LEU A 171 17.39 18.85 4.59
N ALA A 172 17.51 18.78 5.91
CA ALA A 172 16.37 18.58 6.80
C ALA A 172 15.36 19.74 6.73
N ARG A 173 15.84 21.00 6.63
CA ARG A 173 14.97 22.18 6.44
C ARG A 173 14.29 22.18 5.08
N GLU A 174 15.01 21.86 4.01
CA GLU A 174 14.45 21.78 2.65
C GLU A 174 13.35 20.72 2.57
N ARG A 175 13.56 19.53 3.14
CA ARG A 175 12.53 18.48 3.25
C ARG A 175 11.32 18.93 4.07
N ALA A 176 11.54 19.60 5.19
CA ALA A 176 10.45 20.12 6.02
C ALA A 176 9.64 21.22 5.29
N ALA A 177 10.30 22.06 4.48
CA ALA A 177 9.67 23.07 3.66
C ALA A 177 8.84 22.45 2.52
N MET A 178 9.42 21.49 1.78
CA MET A 178 8.72 20.74 0.72
C MET A 178 7.50 19.99 1.26
N ASN A 179 7.59 19.39 2.45
CA ASN A 179 6.46 18.72 3.06
C ASN A 179 5.32 19.67 3.44
N LYS A 180 5.65 20.90 3.87
CA LYS A 180 4.64 21.93 4.20
C LYS A 180 3.93 22.48 2.95
N THR A 181 4.66 22.74 1.87
CA THR A 181 4.06 23.23 0.62
C THR A 181 3.21 22.15 -0.06
N ALA A 182 3.71 20.92 -0.13
CA ALA A 182 2.96 19.80 -0.70
C ALA A 182 1.70 19.44 0.12
N PHE A 183 1.66 19.73 1.43
CA PHE A 183 0.46 19.53 2.24
C PHE A 183 -0.59 20.63 1.99
N ALA A 184 -0.18 21.88 1.84
CA ALA A 184 -1.08 23.00 1.54
C ALA A 184 -1.74 22.85 0.16
N GLU A 185 -0.97 22.45 -0.86
CA GLU A 185 -1.49 22.20 -2.20
C GLU A 185 -2.45 21.01 -2.23
N ARG A 186 -2.11 19.89 -1.57
CA ARG A 186 -3.01 18.73 -1.43
C ARG A 186 -4.30 19.09 -0.71
N ARG A 187 -4.23 19.92 0.33
CA ARG A 187 -5.43 20.39 1.06
C ARG A 187 -6.32 21.27 0.17
N ALA A 188 -5.74 22.19 -0.59
CA ALA A 188 -6.49 23.02 -1.53
C ALA A 188 -7.18 22.21 -2.63
N VAL A 189 -6.52 21.17 -3.14
CA VAL A 189 -7.12 20.24 -4.12
C VAL A 189 -8.26 19.43 -3.50
N MET A 190 -8.08 18.93 -2.28
CA MET A 190 -9.12 18.19 -1.54
C MET A 190 -10.34 19.07 -1.20
N ASP A 191 -10.12 20.33 -0.84
CA ASP A 191 -11.19 21.30 -0.56
C ASP A 191 -11.95 21.65 -1.85
N ALA A 192 -11.25 21.80 -2.97
CA ALA A 192 -11.87 22.03 -4.28
C ALA A 192 -12.69 20.82 -4.76
N GLN A 193 -12.17 19.60 -4.59
CA GLN A 193 -12.89 18.37 -4.89
C GLN A 193 -14.13 18.20 -3.99
N SER A 194 -14.02 18.47 -2.70
CA SER A 194 -15.15 18.41 -1.76
C SER A 194 -16.26 19.40 -2.14
N LYS A 195 -15.89 20.61 -2.57
CA LYS A 195 -16.85 21.62 -3.02
C LYS A 195 -17.57 21.19 -4.31
N LYS A 196 -16.85 20.55 -5.24
CA LYS A 196 -17.43 20.01 -6.48
C LYS A 196 -18.41 18.88 -6.19
N LEU A 197 -18.05 17.94 -5.31
CA LEU A 197 -18.93 16.84 -4.90
C LEU A 197 -20.19 17.33 -4.18
N LEU A 198 -20.09 18.38 -3.35
CA LEU A 198 -21.25 19.03 -2.74
C LEU A 198 -22.20 19.62 -3.78
N GLN A 199 -21.67 20.28 -4.82
CA GLN A 199 -22.48 20.83 -5.91
C GLN A 199 -23.17 19.72 -6.73
N GLU A 200 -22.46 18.62 -7.01
CA GLU A 200 -23.02 17.47 -7.72
C GLU A 200 -24.11 16.77 -6.88
N ARG A 201 -23.90 16.58 -5.57
CA ARG A 201 -24.94 16.06 -4.67
C ARG A 201 -26.18 16.94 -4.67
N ASP A 202 -26.02 18.25 -4.49
CA ASP A 202 -27.15 19.18 -4.46
C ASP A 202 -27.90 19.23 -5.81
N HIS A 203 -27.20 18.99 -6.92
CA HIS A 203 -27.82 18.85 -8.23
C HIS A 203 -28.61 17.54 -8.34
N LEU A 204 -28.04 16.43 -7.91
CA LEU A 204 -28.73 15.13 -7.89
C LEU A 204 -29.97 15.17 -6.99
N ASP A 205 -29.90 15.80 -5.82
CA ASP A 205 -31.05 15.97 -4.94
C ASP A 205 -32.19 16.76 -5.59
N LYS A 206 -31.87 17.77 -6.42
CA LYS A 206 -32.89 18.50 -7.21
C LYS A 206 -33.54 17.60 -8.25
N VAL A 207 -32.73 16.86 -9.01
CA VAL A 207 -33.23 15.95 -10.06
C VAL A 207 -34.09 14.84 -9.45
N VAL A 208 -33.69 14.26 -8.32
CA VAL A 208 -34.47 13.24 -7.60
C VAL A 208 -35.80 13.81 -7.12
N ASN A 209 -35.82 15.03 -6.58
CA ASN A 209 -37.06 15.69 -6.17
C ASN A 209 -37.99 15.99 -7.36
N GLU A 210 -37.44 16.41 -8.50
CA GLU A 210 -38.22 16.64 -9.72
C GLU A 210 -38.82 15.35 -10.27
N ARG A 211 -38.02 14.28 -10.37
CA ARG A 211 -38.50 12.95 -10.79
C ARG A 211 -39.52 12.37 -9.81
N GLY A 212 -39.34 12.60 -8.51
CA GLY A 212 -40.32 12.19 -7.49
C GLY A 212 -41.69 12.84 -7.70
N ARG A 213 -41.73 14.14 -8.05
CA ARG A 213 -42.99 14.84 -8.39
C ARG A 213 -43.61 14.32 -9.67
N GLU A 214 -42.80 14.04 -10.68
CA GLU A 214 -43.28 13.49 -11.96
C GLU A 214 -43.90 12.09 -11.77
N ILE A 215 -43.26 11.23 -10.98
CA ILE A 215 -43.79 9.90 -10.62
C ILE A 215 -45.13 10.02 -9.89
N GLU A 216 -45.26 10.98 -8.96
CA GLU A 216 -46.51 11.19 -8.23
C GLU A 216 -47.65 11.66 -9.15
N LEU A 217 -47.36 12.56 -10.08
CA LEU A 217 -48.33 12.99 -11.10
C LEU A 217 -48.74 11.82 -12.02
N LEU A 218 -47.78 11.00 -12.45
CA LEU A 218 -48.05 9.81 -13.26
C LEU A 218 -48.89 8.77 -12.51
N LYS A 219 -48.65 8.56 -11.21
CA LYS A 219 -49.48 7.69 -10.37
C LYS A 219 -50.93 8.18 -10.29
N GLN A 220 -51.12 9.49 -10.10
CA GLN A 220 -52.47 10.08 -10.07
C GLN A 220 -53.17 9.96 -11.42
N ALA A 221 -52.45 10.17 -12.53
CA ALA A 221 -52.99 9.99 -13.87
C ALA A 221 -53.37 8.52 -14.15
N HIS A 222 -52.52 7.57 -13.75
CA HIS A 222 -52.80 6.15 -13.91
C HIS A 222 -54.01 5.70 -13.08
N ALA A 223 -54.15 6.20 -11.85
CA ALA A 223 -55.33 5.93 -11.02
C ALA A 223 -56.64 6.44 -11.66
N LYS A 224 -56.61 7.63 -12.29
CA LYS A 224 -57.76 8.16 -13.05
C LYS A 224 -58.08 7.29 -14.27
N LEU A 225 -57.07 6.89 -15.02
CA LEU A 225 -57.26 6.01 -16.20
C LEU A 225 -57.85 4.65 -15.82
N GLU A 226 -57.42 4.05 -14.71
CA GLU A 226 -58.03 2.80 -14.24
C GLU A 226 -59.48 2.99 -13.79
N GLN A 227 -59.81 4.11 -13.13
CA GLN A 227 -61.21 4.46 -12.83
C GLN A 227 -62.04 4.62 -14.11
N GLU A 228 -61.56 5.36 -15.10
CA GLU A 228 -62.24 5.53 -16.39
C GLU A 228 -62.44 4.21 -17.12
N LYS A 229 -61.42 3.32 -17.11
CA LYS A 229 -61.49 1.99 -17.71
C LYS A 229 -62.54 1.12 -17.02
N THR A 230 -62.63 1.14 -15.69
CA THR A 230 -63.69 0.43 -14.97
C THR A 230 -65.08 0.95 -15.30
N ALA A 231 -65.26 2.28 -15.36
CA ALA A 231 -66.54 2.89 -15.73
C ALA A 231 -66.94 2.57 -17.19
N LEU A 232 -65.97 2.52 -18.11
CA LEU A 232 -66.18 2.10 -19.50
C LEU A 232 -66.60 0.63 -19.60
N ALA A 233 -65.99 -0.26 -18.82
CA ALA A 233 -66.35 -1.67 -18.78
C ALA A 233 -67.81 -1.84 -18.28
N GLU A 234 -68.19 -1.16 -17.20
CA GLU A 234 -69.57 -1.17 -16.68
C GLU A 234 -70.58 -0.65 -17.71
N ARG A 235 -70.23 0.41 -18.45
CA ARG A 235 -71.08 0.96 -19.52
C ARG A 235 -71.23 -0.02 -20.68
N HIS A 236 -70.17 -0.74 -21.04
CA HIS A 236 -70.21 -1.75 -22.10
C HIS A 236 -71.10 -2.94 -21.70
N ASP A 237 -71.00 -3.40 -20.45
CA ASP A 237 -71.87 -4.46 -19.92
C ASP A 237 -73.35 -4.04 -19.89
N PHE A 238 -73.63 -2.78 -19.53
CA PHE A 238 -74.98 -2.22 -19.55
C PHE A 238 -75.55 -2.17 -20.98
N LEU A 239 -74.78 -1.68 -21.95
CA LEU A 239 -75.17 -1.66 -23.36
C LEU A 239 -75.38 -3.07 -23.92
N GLY A 240 -74.53 -4.04 -23.53
CA GLY A 240 -74.69 -5.44 -23.91
C GLY A 240 -76.02 -6.04 -23.43
N LYS A 241 -76.46 -5.69 -22.21
CA LYS A 241 -77.77 -6.11 -21.68
C LYS A 241 -78.93 -5.49 -22.46
N GLN A 242 -78.87 -4.18 -22.74
CA GLN A 242 -79.91 -3.50 -23.54
C GLN A 242 -80.01 -4.06 -24.96
N LEU A 243 -78.88 -4.40 -25.58
CA LEU A 243 -78.86 -4.98 -26.92
C LEU A 243 -79.49 -6.39 -26.93
N ALA A 244 -79.24 -7.18 -25.88
CA ALA A 244 -79.85 -8.49 -25.72
C ALA A 244 -81.37 -8.41 -25.51
N GLU A 245 -81.87 -7.41 -24.76
CA GLU A 245 -83.30 -7.14 -24.61
C GLU A 245 -83.95 -6.71 -25.93
N SER A 246 -83.35 -5.72 -26.61
CA SER A 246 -83.82 -5.26 -27.93
C SER A 246 -83.87 -6.40 -28.96
N SER A 247 -82.88 -7.30 -28.93
CA SER A 247 -82.88 -8.48 -29.82
C SER A 247 -84.03 -9.44 -29.52
N ARG A 248 -84.39 -9.65 -28.24
CA ARG A 248 -85.54 -10.48 -27.86
C ARG A 248 -86.85 -9.85 -28.29
N GLU A 249 -86.99 -8.54 -28.17
CA GLU A 249 -88.17 -7.80 -28.64
C GLU A 249 -88.33 -7.89 -30.15
N LEU A 250 -87.23 -7.73 -30.91
CA LEU A 250 -87.23 -7.89 -32.36
C LEU A 250 -87.65 -9.30 -32.80
N ASP A 251 -87.18 -10.34 -32.11
CA ASP A 251 -87.57 -11.72 -32.40
C ASP A 251 -89.05 -12.00 -32.05
N ALA A 252 -89.57 -11.39 -30.99
CA ALA A 252 -90.99 -11.46 -30.64
C ALA A 252 -91.87 -10.76 -31.70
N LEU A 253 -91.47 -9.57 -32.16
CA LEU A 253 -92.15 -8.83 -33.22
C LEU A 253 -92.12 -9.58 -34.56
N ARG A 254 -91.01 -10.24 -34.90
CA ARG A 254 -90.92 -11.10 -36.09
C ARG A 254 -91.91 -12.26 -36.04
N LYS A 255 -92.05 -12.92 -34.89
CA LYS A 255 -93.05 -13.99 -34.70
C LYS A 255 -94.48 -13.46 -34.81
N ALA A 256 -94.78 -12.32 -34.20
CA ALA A 256 -96.09 -11.69 -34.28
C ALA A 256 -96.44 -11.29 -35.73
N LYS A 257 -95.47 -10.79 -36.50
CA LYS A 257 -95.65 -10.46 -37.92
C LYS A 257 -95.98 -11.70 -38.76
N MET A 258 -95.27 -12.81 -38.57
CA MET A 258 -95.58 -14.06 -39.28
C MET A 258 -96.99 -14.57 -38.97
N GLN A 259 -97.42 -14.46 -37.69
CA GLN A 259 -98.77 -14.84 -37.28
C GLN A 259 -99.83 -13.98 -37.97
N TRP A 260 -99.62 -12.66 -38.02
CA TRP A 260 -100.53 -11.73 -38.68
C TRP A 260 -100.62 -11.98 -40.20
N GLU A 261 -99.51 -12.29 -40.85
CA GLU A 261 -99.49 -12.63 -42.28
C GLU A 261 -100.26 -13.94 -42.59
N ALA A 262 -100.22 -14.92 -41.68
CA ALA A 262 -101.01 -16.14 -41.78
C ALA A 262 -102.53 -15.86 -41.60
N ASP A 263 -102.90 -15.06 -40.60
CA ASP A 263 -104.30 -14.67 -40.34
C ASP A 263 -104.90 -13.87 -41.51
N ARG A 264 -104.10 -12.99 -42.12
CA ARG A 264 -104.50 -12.21 -43.31
C ARG A 264 -104.81 -13.12 -44.51
N SER A 265 -104.03 -14.18 -44.71
CA SER A 265 -104.27 -15.16 -45.77
C SER A 265 -105.53 -15.99 -45.52
N SER A 266 -105.83 -16.32 -44.26
CA SER A 266 -107.10 -16.97 -43.85
C SER A 266 -108.32 -16.07 -44.08
N MET A 267 -108.22 -14.76 -43.84
CA MET A 267 -109.32 -13.82 -44.06
C MET A 267 -109.59 -13.55 -45.55
N ALA A 268 -108.55 -13.59 -46.40
CA ALA A 268 -108.69 -13.45 -47.85
C ALA A 268 -109.48 -14.62 -48.49
N SER A 269 -109.26 -15.85 -48.02
CA SER A 269 -110.00 -17.04 -48.48
C SER A 269 -111.46 -17.10 -47.97
N GLY A 270 -111.78 -16.38 -46.87
CA GLY A 270 -113.15 -16.19 -46.39
C GLY A 270 -113.95 -15.17 -47.19
N ARG A 271 -113.33 -14.09 -47.68
CA ARG A 271 -113.99 -13.08 -48.53
C ARG A 271 -114.40 -13.62 -49.90
N GLU A 272 -113.55 -14.45 -50.50
CA GLU A 272 -113.83 -15.10 -51.80
C GLU A 272 -115.01 -16.11 -51.73
N ARG A 273 -115.33 -16.59 -50.53
CA ARG A 273 -116.47 -17.50 -50.26
C ARG A 273 -117.78 -16.74 -49.99
N LEU A 274 -117.71 -15.46 -49.62
CA LEU A 274 -118.86 -14.57 -49.38
C LEU A 274 -119.29 -13.81 -50.64
N GLU A 275 -118.37 -13.56 -51.58
CA GLU A 275 -118.69 -12.98 -52.91
C GLU A 275 -119.44 -13.96 -53.85
N ARG A 276 -119.44 -15.27 -53.58
CA ARG A 276 -120.19 -16.28 -54.37
C ARG A 276 -121.64 -16.52 -53.92
N LEU A 277 -122.10 -15.86 -52.86
CA LEU A 277 -123.45 -16.06 -52.27
C LEU A 277 -124.37 -14.84 -52.41
N LEU A 278 -123.98 -13.82 -53.18
CA LEU A 278 -124.77 -12.60 -53.45
C LEU A 278 -125.00 -12.37 -54.96
N GLN A 279 -125.22 -13.45 -55.69
CA GLN A 279 -125.78 -13.48 -57.06
C GLN A 279 -126.92 -14.50 -57.09
N ASP A 280 -128.09 -14.11 -56.56
CA ASP A 280 -129.40 -14.71 -56.87
C ASP A 280 -130.51 -13.99 -56.09
N ARG A 281 -131.19 -13.04 -56.75
CA ARG A 281 -132.66 -12.84 -56.78
C ARG A 281 -133.06 -11.46 -57.30
N ASP A 282 -133.25 -11.39 -58.60
CA ASP A 282 -134.53 -11.16 -59.29
C ASP A 282 -135.62 -10.31 -58.61
N ASP A 283 -135.78 -9.09 -59.14
CA ASP A 283 -136.81 -8.69 -60.11
C ASP A 283 -138.33 -8.56 -59.76
N VAL A 284 -138.88 -7.45 -60.30
CA VAL A 284 -140.27 -7.14 -60.73
C VAL A 284 -141.26 -6.51 -59.73
N SER A 285 -141.70 -5.26 -59.95
CA SER A 285 -142.92 -4.97 -60.75
C SER A 285 -143.35 -3.48 -60.79
N ALA A 286 -144.13 -3.17 -61.83
CA ALA A 286 -144.47 -1.89 -62.47
C ALA A 286 -145.38 -0.86 -61.73
N ARG A 287 -145.19 0.43 -62.11
CA ARG A 287 -146.15 1.49 -62.57
C ARG A 287 -147.63 1.41 -62.11
N LYS A 288 -148.39 2.46 -61.77
CA LYS A 288 -148.26 3.92 -61.58
C LYS A 288 -149.64 4.40 -61.01
N ASP A 289 -149.73 5.67 -60.60
CA ASP A 289 -150.94 6.50 -60.34
C ASP A 289 -151.59 6.43 -58.93
N ASP A 290 -152.07 7.50 -58.29
CA ASP A 290 -151.83 8.95 -58.44
C ASP A 290 -152.33 9.70 -57.18
N GLU A 291 -151.74 10.87 -56.96
CA GLU A 291 -152.14 12.01 -56.09
C GLU A 291 -152.22 11.94 -54.55
N ASN A 292 -152.30 10.79 -53.88
CA ASN A 292 -152.16 10.73 -52.40
C ASN A 292 -150.84 10.14 -51.88
N ARG A 293 -149.97 9.65 -52.79
CA ARG A 293 -148.63 9.14 -52.47
C ARG A 293 -147.59 10.25 -52.24
N LEU A 294 -147.75 11.43 -52.82
CA LEU A 294 -146.72 12.48 -52.83
C LEU A 294 -146.37 13.02 -51.42
N LEU A 295 -147.33 13.06 -50.49
CA LEU A 295 -147.11 13.57 -49.11
C LEU A 295 -146.45 12.54 -48.18
N LEU A 296 -146.70 11.24 -48.38
CA LEU A 296 -146.06 10.16 -47.62
C LEU A 296 -144.67 9.81 -48.18
N THR A 297 -144.48 9.90 -49.50
CA THR A 297 -143.16 9.75 -50.13
C THR A 297 -142.23 10.87 -49.69
N ASN A 298 -142.65 12.14 -49.71
CA ASN A 298 -141.80 13.24 -49.23
C ASN A 298 -141.39 13.10 -47.74
N LEU A 299 -142.25 12.51 -46.90
CA LEU A 299 -141.94 12.30 -45.48
C LEU A 299 -140.99 11.12 -45.26
N HIS A 300 -141.13 10.03 -46.04
CA HIS A 300 -140.16 8.92 -46.03
C HIS A 300 -138.82 9.33 -46.66
N GLN A 301 -138.84 10.14 -47.72
CA GLN A 301 -137.61 10.67 -48.36
C GLN A 301 -136.85 11.59 -47.40
N LEU A 302 -137.56 12.45 -46.66
CA LEU A 302 -136.95 13.30 -45.62
C LEU A 302 -136.45 12.48 -44.41
N GLN A 303 -137.13 11.39 -44.02
CA GLN A 303 -136.62 10.50 -42.96
C GLN A 303 -135.39 9.73 -43.41
N GLU A 304 -135.37 9.24 -44.66
CA GLU A 304 -134.24 8.51 -45.23
C GLU A 304 -133.04 9.43 -45.46
N GLU A 305 -133.26 10.67 -45.91
CA GLU A 305 -132.22 11.71 -45.98
C GLU A 305 -131.68 12.08 -44.59
N LEU A 306 -132.54 12.15 -43.55
CA LEU A 306 -132.10 12.44 -42.18
C LEU A 306 -131.29 11.28 -41.57
N GLU A 307 -131.69 10.02 -41.81
CA GLU A 307 -130.92 8.84 -41.39
C GLU A 307 -129.56 8.78 -42.12
N GLN A 308 -129.53 9.04 -43.43
CA GLN A 308 -128.27 9.12 -44.18
C GLN A 308 -127.36 10.25 -43.69
N LEU A 309 -127.91 11.40 -43.32
CA LEU A 309 -127.15 12.51 -42.75
C LEU A 309 -126.63 12.21 -41.35
N LEU A 310 -127.40 11.51 -40.51
CA LEU A 310 -126.98 11.08 -39.18
C LEU A 310 -125.88 10.01 -39.25
N GLU A 311 -126.00 9.05 -40.17
CA GLU A 311 -124.95 8.06 -40.42
C GLU A 311 -123.68 8.71 -40.99
N ALA A 312 -123.81 9.66 -41.91
CA ALA A 312 -122.69 10.44 -42.41
C ALA A 312 -122.03 11.30 -41.31
N GLN A 313 -122.82 11.89 -40.42
CA GLN A 313 -122.31 12.63 -39.26
C GLN A 313 -121.53 11.72 -38.31
N ALA A 314 -122.08 10.54 -37.96
CA ALA A 314 -121.40 9.57 -37.11
C ALA A 314 -120.09 9.05 -37.73
N TYR A 315 -120.07 8.86 -39.06
CA TYR A 315 -118.85 8.51 -39.79
C TYR A 315 -117.80 9.63 -39.74
N LEU A 316 -118.21 10.88 -39.97
CA LEU A 316 -117.33 12.04 -39.89
C LEU A 316 -116.79 12.27 -38.47
N GLU A 317 -117.59 12.06 -37.43
CA GLU A 317 -117.14 12.13 -36.04
C GLU A 317 -116.09 11.05 -35.72
N GLN A 318 -116.30 9.82 -36.18
CA GLN A 318 -115.28 8.76 -36.04
C GLN A 318 -114.01 9.06 -36.84
N ALA A 319 -114.14 9.61 -38.05
CA ALA A 319 -113.00 10.00 -38.87
C ALA A 319 -112.19 11.13 -38.19
N ASN A 320 -112.87 12.15 -37.66
CA ASN A 320 -112.24 13.24 -36.92
C ASN A 320 -111.52 12.74 -35.67
N LEU A 321 -112.12 11.83 -34.90
CA LEU A 321 -111.47 11.24 -33.73
C LEU A 321 -110.18 10.49 -34.11
N ARG A 322 -110.18 9.76 -35.25
CA ARG A 322 -108.98 9.09 -35.77
C ARG A 322 -107.92 10.10 -36.22
N PHE A 323 -108.32 11.18 -36.88
CA PHE A 323 -107.39 12.25 -37.27
C PHE A 323 -106.77 12.93 -36.05
N GLU A 324 -107.56 13.23 -35.01
CA GLU A 324 -107.04 13.81 -33.77
C GLU A 324 -106.03 12.89 -33.07
N GLN A 325 -106.29 11.58 -33.08
CA GLN A 325 -105.35 10.60 -32.52
C GLN A 325 -104.03 10.54 -33.32
N GLU A 326 -104.10 10.59 -34.65
CA GLU A 326 -102.91 10.57 -35.50
C GLU A 326 -102.11 11.87 -35.40
N VAL A 327 -102.78 13.03 -35.30
CA VAL A 327 -102.11 14.32 -35.04
C VAL A 327 -101.36 14.28 -33.71
N ARG A 328 -101.99 13.82 -32.63
CA ARG A 328 -101.32 13.70 -31.32
C ARG A 328 -100.13 12.75 -31.36
N ARG A 329 -100.23 11.65 -32.11
CA ARG A 329 -99.12 10.72 -32.29
C ARG A 329 -97.95 11.37 -33.04
N LEU A 330 -98.22 12.07 -34.13
CA LEU A 330 -97.20 12.78 -34.91
C LEU A 330 -96.55 13.91 -34.10
N GLU A 331 -97.31 14.62 -33.27
CA GLU A 331 -96.77 15.61 -32.33
C GLU A 331 -95.80 14.97 -31.34
N ALA A 332 -96.14 13.81 -30.77
CA ALA A 332 -95.27 13.07 -29.87
C ALA A 332 -93.98 12.57 -30.56
N GLU A 333 -94.10 12.04 -31.78
CA GLU A 333 -92.94 11.64 -32.60
C GLU A 333 -92.03 12.84 -32.92
N CYS A 334 -92.60 14.02 -33.19
CA CYS A 334 -91.84 15.24 -33.48
C CYS A 334 -91.06 15.77 -32.25
N VAL A 335 -91.67 15.68 -31.05
CA VAL A 335 -91.00 16.03 -29.79
C VAL A 335 -89.84 15.09 -29.51
N GLU A 336 -90.00 13.79 -29.76
CA GLU A 336 -88.93 12.82 -29.54
C GLU A 336 -87.78 12.98 -30.55
N GLN A 337 -88.08 13.23 -31.82
CA GLN A 337 -87.06 13.58 -32.82
C GLN A 337 -86.27 14.85 -32.45
N SER A 338 -86.96 15.86 -31.91
CA SER A 338 -86.32 17.09 -31.43
C SER A 338 -85.38 16.80 -30.25
N ARG A 339 -85.75 15.92 -29.32
CA ARG A 339 -84.88 15.49 -28.21
C ARG A 339 -83.63 14.76 -28.69
N ILE A 340 -83.78 13.85 -29.65
CA ILE A 340 -82.65 13.11 -30.25
C ILE A 340 -81.70 14.07 -30.97
N SER A 341 -82.22 15.07 -31.70
CA SER A 341 -81.40 16.10 -32.34
C SER A 341 -80.55 16.86 -31.33
N VAL A 342 -81.16 17.36 -30.25
CA VAL A 342 -80.44 18.10 -29.19
C VAL A 342 -79.38 17.23 -28.50
N ALA A 343 -79.65 15.93 -28.31
CA ALA A 343 -78.65 15.01 -27.77
C ALA A 343 -77.45 14.84 -28.71
N ARG A 344 -77.69 14.70 -30.02
CA ARG A 344 -76.62 14.60 -31.03
C ARG A 344 -75.79 15.87 -31.13
N ASP A 345 -76.40 17.04 -31.04
CA ASP A 345 -75.69 18.32 -31.07
C ASP A 345 -74.72 18.44 -29.88
N ARG A 346 -75.14 18.00 -28.68
CA ARG A 346 -74.27 17.96 -27.48
C ARG A 346 -73.12 16.97 -27.64
N GLU A 347 -73.37 15.79 -28.20
CA GLU A 347 -72.30 14.81 -28.47
C GLU A 347 -71.29 15.35 -29.49
N MET A 348 -71.77 16.04 -30.52
CA MET A 348 -70.92 16.67 -31.54
C MET A 348 -70.03 17.77 -30.94
N GLU A 349 -70.56 18.56 -30.00
CA GLU A 349 -69.80 19.60 -29.31
C GLU A 349 -68.69 19.00 -28.42
N VAL A 350 -68.97 17.90 -27.72
CA VAL A 350 -67.97 17.17 -26.93
C VAL A 350 -66.87 16.59 -27.83
N LEU A 351 -67.25 15.98 -28.97
CA LEU A 351 -66.28 15.45 -29.93
C LEU A 351 -65.42 16.55 -30.55
N MET A 352 -65.98 17.73 -30.82
CA MET A 352 -65.25 18.87 -31.34
C MET A 352 -64.22 19.39 -30.32
N GLN A 353 -64.58 19.45 -29.03
CA GLN A 353 -63.63 19.80 -27.96
C GLN A 353 -62.53 18.75 -27.80
N ALA A 354 -62.87 17.46 -27.89
CA ALA A 354 -61.88 16.38 -27.84
C ALA A 354 -60.90 16.45 -29.02
N LYS A 355 -61.40 16.73 -30.23
CA LYS A 355 -60.57 16.93 -31.42
C LYS A 355 -59.56 18.08 -31.24
N LEU A 356 -60.02 19.23 -30.74
CA LEU A 356 -59.15 20.39 -30.49
C LEU A 356 -58.04 20.07 -29.47
N ARG A 357 -58.35 19.30 -28.41
CA ARG A 357 -57.34 18.86 -27.44
C ARG A 357 -56.30 17.94 -28.09
N LEU A 358 -56.73 16.97 -28.89
CA LEU A 358 -55.83 16.06 -29.59
C LEU A 358 -54.93 16.80 -30.59
N GLU A 359 -55.44 17.82 -31.30
CA GLU A 359 -54.64 18.65 -32.18
C GLU A 359 -53.57 19.44 -31.41
N HIS A 360 -53.91 19.95 -30.22
CA HIS A 360 -52.96 20.65 -29.34
C HIS A 360 -51.87 19.71 -28.81
N ASP A 361 -52.26 18.53 -28.32
CA ASP A 361 -51.33 17.51 -27.81
C ASP A 361 -50.40 17.01 -28.92
N ALA A 362 -50.93 16.82 -30.14
CA ALA A 362 -50.12 16.45 -31.30
C ALA A 362 -49.08 17.53 -31.65
N HIS A 363 -49.43 18.81 -31.55
CA HIS A 363 -48.48 19.91 -31.72
C HIS A 363 -47.41 19.94 -30.61
N ALA A 364 -47.79 19.75 -29.35
CA ALA A 364 -46.85 19.71 -28.23
C ALA A 364 -45.82 18.57 -28.40
N LEU A 365 -46.28 17.37 -28.78
CA LEU A 365 -45.42 16.23 -29.06
C LEU A 365 -44.49 16.45 -30.26
N ALA A 366 -44.95 17.18 -31.28
CA ALA A 366 -44.10 17.53 -32.44
C ALA A 366 -42.95 18.46 -32.02
N VAL A 367 -43.23 19.47 -31.18
CA VAL A 367 -42.21 20.38 -30.64
C VAL A 367 -41.21 19.63 -29.76
N GLU A 368 -41.69 18.73 -28.91
CA GLU A 368 -40.80 17.92 -28.05
C GLU A 368 -39.87 17.02 -28.89
N ARG A 369 -40.37 16.40 -29.96
CA ARG A 369 -39.55 15.63 -30.90
C ARG A 369 -38.49 16.48 -31.61
N GLU A 370 -38.81 17.72 -31.95
CA GLU A 370 -37.84 18.63 -32.57
C GLU A 370 -36.72 18.98 -31.57
N VAL A 371 -37.05 19.25 -30.31
CA VAL A 371 -36.08 19.50 -29.24
C VAL A 371 -35.20 18.26 -29.02
N GLN A 372 -35.78 17.07 -28.95
CA GLN A 372 -35.03 15.82 -28.78
C GLN A 372 -34.07 15.56 -29.95
N THR A 373 -34.51 15.84 -31.19
CA THR A 373 -33.65 15.73 -32.38
C THR A 373 -32.45 16.68 -32.30
N ARG A 374 -32.67 17.95 -31.90
CA ARG A 374 -31.57 18.92 -31.73
C ARG A 374 -30.57 18.50 -30.65
N VAL A 375 -31.05 17.93 -29.54
CA VAL A 375 -30.18 17.39 -28.48
C VAL A 375 -29.39 16.18 -28.98
N ALA A 376 -30.00 15.30 -29.77
CA ALA A 376 -29.31 14.16 -30.37
C ALA A 376 -28.21 14.59 -31.35
N GLU A 377 -28.48 15.60 -32.19
CA GLU A 377 -27.48 16.18 -33.09
C GLU A 377 -26.32 16.85 -32.33
N ALA A 378 -26.59 17.55 -31.23
CA ALA A 378 -25.55 18.15 -30.41
C ALA A 378 -24.64 17.08 -29.78
N ARG A 379 -25.22 16.00 -29.24
CA ARG A 379 -24.48 14.86 -28.70
C ARG A 379 -23.66 14.13 -29.77
N ALA A 380 -24.19 14.01 -30.99
CA ALA A 380 -23.46 13.40 -32.10
C ALA A 380 -22.21 14.19 -32.48
N ARG A 381 -22.27 15.53 -32.45
CA ARG A 381 -21.10 16.40 -32.68
C ARG A 381 -20.06 16.24 -31.57
N GLU A 382 -20.50 16.23 -30.32
CA GLU A 382 -19.60 16.06 -29.15
C GLU A 382 -18.89 14.70 -29.20
N ILE A 383 -19.59 13.63 -29.58
CA ILE A 383 -18.99 12.30 -29.79
C ILE A 383 -17.91 12.35 -30.88
N GLU A 384 -18.16 13.06 -31.98
CA GLU A 384 -17.21 13.15 -33.08
C GLU A 384 -15.96 13.97 -32.70
N GLU A 385 -16.12 15.04 -31.93
CA GLU A 385 -15.01 15.80 -31.35
C GLU A 385 -14.18 14.92 -30.39
N LEU A 386 -14.84 14.14 -29.54
CA LEU A 386 -14.17 13.21 -28.62
C LEU A 386 -13.38 12.12 -29.37
N LYS A 387 -13.90 11.60 -30.50
CA LYS A 387 -13.16 10.66 -31.34
C LYS A 387 -11.89 11.29 -31.92
N GLN A 388 -11.97 12.54 -32.38
CA GLN A 388 -10.80 13.25 -32.90
C GLN A 388 -9.74 13.49 -31.81
N VAL A 389 -10.18 13.85 -30.61
CA VAL A 389 -9.26 13.99 -29.45
C VAL A 389 -8.62 12.65 -29.09
N LYS A 390 -9.39 11.56 -29.07
CA LYS A 390 -8.87 10.22 -28.82
C LYS A 390 -7.79 9.83 -29.85
N ALA A 391 -8.03 10.08 -31.13
CA ALA A 391 -7.06 9.78 -32.20
C ALA A 391 -5.75 10.56 -32.03
N ARG A 392 -5.82 11.83 -31.61
CA ARG A 392 -4.62 12.64 -31.30
C ARG A 392 -3.84 12.08 -30.11
N LEU A 393 -4.54 11.71 -29.04
CA LEU A 393 -3.91 11.11 -27.86
C LEU A 393 -3.25 9.77 -28.18
N GLU A 394 -3.84 8.96 -29.06
CA GLU A 394 -3.23 7.71 -29.52
C GLU A 394 -1.93 7.96 -30.31
N GLN A 395 -1.91 8.99 -31.18
CA GLN A 395 -0.69 9.39 -31.90
C GLN A 395 0.40 9.89 -30.96
N GLU A 396 0.06 10.73 -29.98
CA GLU A 396 1.01 11.21 -28.97
C GLU A 396 1.57 10.05 -28.13
N ARG A 397 0.72 9.09 -27.73
CA ARG A 397 1.14 7.89 -27.02
C ARG A 397 2.14 7.06 -27.84
N HIS A 398 1.91 6.93 -29.15
CA HIS A 398 2.85 6.24 -30.04
C HIS A 398 4.19 6.98 -30.15
N ALA A 399 4.18 8.32 -30.26
CA ALA A 399 5.41 9.12 -30.29
C ALA A 399 6.22 8.95 -28.99
N LEU A 400 5.56 9.01 -27.83
CA LEU A 400 6.20 8.81 -26.52
C LEU A 400 6.74 7.38 -26.35
N ALA A 401 6.08 6.37 -26.91
CA ALA A 401 6.58 4.99 -26.88
C ALA A 401 7.89 4.85 -27.68
N VAL A 402 7.98 5.48 -28.85
CA VAL A 402 9.21 5.49 -29.66
C VAL A 402 10.34 6.20 -28.92
N GLU A 403 10.07 7.35 -28.29
CA GLU A 403 11.06 8.07 -27.50
C GLU A 403 11.58 7.22 -26.32
N ARG A 404 10.68 6.50 -25.64
CA ARG A 404 11.04 5.57 -24.56
C ARG A 404 11.95 4.45 -25.04
N ASP A 405 11.69 3.87 -26.21
CA ASP A 405 12.53 2.81 -26.78
C ASP A 405 13.96 3.32 -27.11
N VAL A 406 14.08 4.55 -27.60
CA VAL A 406 15.37 5.21 -27.82
C VAL A 406 16.12 5.41 -26.50
N GLN A 407 15.44 5.87 -25.45
CA GLN A 407 16.05 6.04 -24.13
C GLN A 407 16.50 4.70 -23.52
N VAL A 408 15.73 3.62 -23.70
CA VAL A 408 16.12 2.28 -23.25
C VAL A 408 17.36 1.77 -23.99
N LEU A 409 17.48 2.05 -25.29
CA LEU A 409 18.68 1.71 -26.06
C LEU A 409 19.90 2.50 -25.57
N ALA A 410 19.74 3.79 -25.27
CA ALA A 410 20.79 4.63 -24.70
C ALA A 410 21.23 4.16 -23.30
N ALA A 411 20.29 3.74 -22.44
CA ALA A 411 20.63 3.18 -21.14
C ALA A 411 21.46 1.89 -21.27
N LYS A 412 21.10 1.01 -22.21
CA LYS A 412 21.88 -0.21 -22.49
C LYS A 412 23.30 0.08 -22.98
N THR A 413 23.51 1.17 -23.72
CA THR A 413 24.87 1.58 -24.12
C THR A 413 25.68 2.07 -22.92
N TYR A 414 25.08 2.85 -22.02
CA TYR A 414 25.75 3.30 -20.80
C TYR A 414 26.10 2.16 -19.85
N ASP A 415 25.22 1.16 -19.70
CA ASP A 415 25.52 -0.03 -18.88
C ASP A 415 26.75 -0.79 -19.41
N ARG A 416 26.88 -0.92 -20.74
CA ARG A 416 28.05 -1.57 -21.36
C ARG A 416 29.34 -0.77 -21.14
N GLU A 417 29.27 0.56 -21.22
CA GLU A 417 30.42 1.43 -20.93
C GLU A 417 30.82 1.36 -19.46
N PHE A 418 29.85 1.31 -18.55
CA PHE A 418 30.10 1.17 -17.12
C PHE A 418 30.76 -0.18 -16.78
N ASP A 419 30.29 -1.27 -17.38
CA ASP A 419 30.90 -2.60 -17.21
C ASP A 419 32.34 -2.63 -17.76
N ALA A 420 32.59 -2.00 -18.91
CA ALA A 420 33.94 -1.87 -19.46
C ALA A 420 34.87 -1.06 -18.54
N LEU A 421 34.40 0.05 -17.98
CA LEU A 421 35.15 0.85 -17.01
C LEU A 421 35.44 0.07 -15.73
N LYS A 422 34.48 -0.71 -15.25
CA LYS A 422 34.66 -1.56 -14.07
C LYS A 422 35.74 -2.63 -14.28
N GLN A 423 35.77 -3.25 -15.46
CA GLN A 423 36.82 -4.20 -15.83
C GLN A 423 38.19 -3.51 -15.91
N ALA A 424 38.27 -2.35 -16.56
CA ALA A 424 39.52 -1.57 -16.65
C ALA A 424 40.06 -1.16 -15.26
N ASN A 425 39.18 -0.75 -14.34
CA ASN A 425 39.58 -0.40 -12.99
C ASN A 425 40.06 -1.60 -12.18
N SER A 426 39.44 -2.78 -12.37
CA SER A 426 39.93 -4.02 -11.77
C SER A 426 41.33 -4.40 -12.29
N GLN A 427 41.60 -4.17 -13.58
CA GLN A 427 42.93 -4.41 -14.16
C GLN A 427 43.97 -3.45 -13.59
N LEU A 428 43.64 -2.16 -13.50
CA LEU A 428 44.54 -1.15 -12.90
C LEU A 428 44.91 -1.45 -11.45
N GLU A 429 43.97 -1.95 -10.64
CA GLU A 429 44.26 -2.37 -9.27
C GLU A 429 45.17 -3.60 -9.21
N GLN A 430 45.06 -4.53 -10.17
CA GLN A 430 45.99 -5.66 -10.26
C GLN A 430 47.39 -5.20 -10.66
N ASP A 431 47.50 -4.34 -11.67
CA ASP A 431 48.78 -3.81 -12.15
C ASP A 431 49.48 -2.99 -11.06
N LYS A 432 48.73 -2.18 -10.30
CA LYS A 432 49.23 -1.44 -9.14
C LYS A 432 49.81 -2.37 -8.08
N ARG A 433 49.12 -3.48 -7.76
CA ARG A 433 49.63 -4.48 -6.80
C ARG A 433 50.91 -5.15 -7.31
N ALA A 434 50.97 -5.46 -8.61
CA ALA A 434 52.17 -6.03 -9.21
C ALA A 434 53.37 -5.08 -9.12
N LEU A 435 53.17 -3.78 -9.43
CA LEU A 435 54.21 -2.76 -9.31
C LEU A 435 54.70 -2.57 -7.87
N VAL A 436 53.79 -2.60 -6.88
CA VAL A 436 54.19 -2.54 -5.46
C VAL A 436 55.04 -3.75 -5.08
N ALA A 437 54.66 -4.96 -5.50
CA ALA A 437 55.44 -6.17 -5.23
C ALA A 437 56.83 -6.13 -5.90
N GLU A 438 56.94 -5.58 -7.11
CA GLU A 438 58.22 -5.37 -7.79
C GLU A 438 59.11 -4.34 -7.05
N GLY A 439 58.50 -3.25 -6.55
CA GLY A 439 59.16 -2.28 -5.69
C GLY A 439 59.72 -2.89 -4.40
N GLU A 440 58.94 -3.74 -3.72
CA GLU A 440 59.40 -4.45 -2.53
C GLU A 440 60.54 -5.44 -2.84
N ALA A 441 60.47 -6.14 -3.97
CA ALA A 441 61.50 -7.08 -4.40
C ALA A 441 62.81 -6.37 -4.75
N THR A 442 62.75 -5.20 -5.39
CA THR A 442 63.92 -4.39 -5.71
C THR A 442 64.55 -3.79 -4.44
N LEU A 443 63.75 -3.35 -3.48
CA LEU A 443 64.24 -2.90 -2.17
C LEU A 443 65.01 -4.00 -1.43
N LYS A 444 64.45 -5.22 -1.36
CA LYS A 444 65.13 -6.38 -0.75
C LYS A 444 66.46 -6.72 -1.43
N ARG A 445 66.54 -6.59 -2.75
CA ARG A 445 67.82 -6.77 -3.49
C ARG A 445 68.83 -5.66 -3.19
N ALA A 446 68.37 -4.43 -2.97
CA ALA A 446 69.24 -3.32 -2.57
C ALA A 446 69.78 -3.54 -1.15
N GLU A 447 68.93 -3.91 -0.20
CA GLU A 447 69.34 -4.24 1.18
C GLU A 447 70.35 -5.39 1.23
N ALA A 448 70.16 -6.43 0.41
CA ALA A 448 71.10 -7.54 0.29
C ALA A 448 72.47 -7.09 -0.25
N ARG A 449 72.48 -6.19 -1.25
CA ARG A 449 73.72 -5.60 -1.79
C ARG A 449 74.42 -4.71 -0.78
N ASP A 450 73.69 -3.96 0.03
CA ASP A 450 74.26 -3.11 1.07
C ASP A 450 74.93 -3.94 2.18
N LEU A 451 74.33 -5.07 2.55
CA LEU A 451 74.94 -6.06 3.46
C LEU A 451 76.22 -6.66 2.86
N GLU A 452 76.22 -6.99 1.58
CA GLU A 452 77.38 -7.53 0.88
C GLU A 452 78.52 -6.49 0.78
N LEU A 453 78.19 -5.23 0.47
CA LEU A 453 79.14 -4.12 0.47
C LEU A 453 79.72 -3.86 1.87
N ALA A 454 78.92 -3.98 2.93
CA ALA A 454 79.40 -3.87 4.30
C ALA A 454 80.40 -5.00 4.64
N ALA A 455 80.09 -6.24 4.24
CA ALA A 455 80.99 -7.38 4.41
C ALA A 455 82.31 -7.20 3.64
N LEU A 456 82.24 -6.73 2.39
CA LEU A 456 83.43 -6.44 1.58
C LEU A 456 84.28 -5.31 2.17
N LYS A 457 83.66 -4.25 2.70
CA LYS A 457 84.39 -3.18 3.40
C LYS A 457 85.13 -3.71 4.62
N HIS A 458 84.48 -4.56 5.41
CA HIS A 458 85.12 -5.19 6.57
C HIS A 458 86.30 -6.08 6.15
N ALA A 459 86.13 -6.92 5.12
CA ALA A 459 87.20 -7.76 4.59
C ALA A 459 88.38 -6.93 4.05
N ASN A 460 88.12 -5.81 3.38
CA ASN A 460 89.17 -4.94 2.87
C ASN A 460 89.92 -4.22 4.01
N ALA A 461 89.23 -3.80 5.06
CA ALA A 461 89.86 -3.24 6.26
C ALA A 461 90.77 -4.28 6.94
N GLN A 462 90.34 -5.55 6.99
CA GLN A 462 91.15 -6.65 7.51
C GLN A 462 92.41 -6.88 6.67
N LEU A 463 92.28 -6.90 5.34
CA LEU A 463 93.41 -7.04 4.43
C LEU A 463 94.43 -5.89 4.57
N GLU A 464 93.96 -4.65 4.70
CA GLU A 464 94.86 -3.50 4.94
C GLU A 464 95.57 -3.60 6.30
N GLN A 465 94.90 -4.11 7.33
CA GLN A 465 95.54 -4.38 8.62
C GLN A 465 96.63 -5.45 8.49
N ASP A 466 96.36 -6.53 7.77
CA ASP A 466 97.31 -7.62 7.59
C ASP A 466 98.49 -7.20 6.71
N LYS A 467 98.25 -6.37 5.68
CA LYS A 467 99.32 -5.74 4.89
C LYS A 467 100.24 -4.86 5.73
N ARG A 468 99.67 -4.09 6.68
CA ARG A 468 100.47 -3.29 7.64
C ARG A 468 101.29 -4.17 8.58
N LYS A 469 100.74 -5.28 9.06
CA LYS A 469 101.50 -6.26 9.87
C LYS A 469 102.66 -6.85 9.08
N LEU A 470 102.41 -7.32 7.85
CA LEU A 470 103.44 -7.87 6.98
C LEU A 470 104.52 -6.83 6.63
N ALA A 471 104.15 -5.57 6.42
CA ALA A 471 105.11 -4.48 6.21
C ALA A 471 106.00 -4.26 7.45
N ALA A 472 105.40 -4.26 8.66
CA ALA A 472 106.15 -4.14 9.91
C ALA A 472 107.10 -5.33 10.14
N GLU A 473 106.68 -6.56 9.81
CA GLU A 473 107.54 -7.76 9.85
C GLU A 473 108.71 -7.66 8.85
N ARG A 474 108.45 -7.13 7.64
CA ARG A 474 109.49 -6.90 6.64
C ARG A 474 110.50 -5.84 7.08
N ASP A 475 110.04 -4.77 7.72
CA ASP A 475 110.90 -3.71 8.20
C ASP A 475 111.73 -4.17 9.42
N ALA A 476 111.15 -5.00 10.30
CA ALA A 476 111.85 -5.64 11.41
C ALA A 476 112.96 -6.59 10.90
N THR A 477 112.64 -7.45 9.94
CA THR A 477 113.64 -8.35 9.32
C THR A 477 114.71 -7.59 8.54
N SER A 478 114.36 -6.50 7.84
CA SER A 478 115.35 -5.60 7.23
C SER A 478 116.25 -4.93 8.27
N GLY A 479 115.69 -4.57 9.44
CA GLY A 479 116.44 -4.04 10.57
C GLY A 479 117.46 -5.04 11.13
N GLU A 480 117.05 -6.31 11.27
CA GLU A 480 117.94 -7.40 11.70
C GLU A 480 119.06 -7.68 10.68
N VAL A 481 118.76 -7.62 9.39
CA VAL A 481 119.76 -7.76 8.31
C VAL A 481 120.74 -6.58 8.30
N ALA A 482 120.26 -5.36 8.53
CA ALA A 482 121.12 -4.18 8.66
C ALA A 482 122.02 -4.26 9.92
N ALA A 483 121.49 -4.75 11.04
CA ALA A 483 122.27 -4.98 12.26
C ALA A 483 123.36 -6.03 12.06
N ARG A 484 123.05 -7.17 11.43
CA ARG A 484 124.03 -8.21 11.05
C ARG A 484 125.08 -7.69 10.05
N SER A 485 124.69 -6.80 9.15
CA SER A 485 125.63 -6.18 8.20
C SER A 485 126.62 -5.25 8.92
N ARG A 486 126.15 -4.47 9.90
CA ARG A 486 127.01 -3.65 10.78
C ARG A 486 127.91 -4.51 11.67
N GLU A 487 127.43 -5.63 12.20
CA GLU A 487 128.27 -6.60 12.93
C GLU A 487 129.35 -7.20 12.04
N LEU A 488 129.04 -7.54 10.78
CA LEU A 488 130.03 -8.03 9.81
C LEU A 488 131.08 -6.97 9.47
N GLU A 489 130.68 -5.70 9.41
CA GLU A 489 131.59 -4.58 9.13
C GLU A 489 132.49 -4.27 10.33
N LEU A 490 131.94 -4.33 11.55
CA LEU A 490 132.69 -4.26 12.80
C LEU A 490 133.64 -5.46 12.96
N LEU A 491 133.25 -6.66 12.56
CA LEU A 491 134.13 -7.85 12.54
C LEU A 491 135.23 -7.75 11.50
N LYS A 492 134.97 -7.12 10.34
CA LYS A 492 136.02 -6.79 9.35
C LYS A 492 137.01 -5.76 9.89
N GLN A 493 136.52 -4.72 10.56
CA GLN A 493 137.35 -3.70 11.20
C GLN A 493 138.16 -4.27 12.38
N ALA A 494 137.57 -5.18 13.16
CA ALA A 494 138.24 -5.91 14.24
C ALA A 494 139.29 -6.91 13.70
N LYS A 495 139.06 -7.53 12.55
CA LYS A 495 140.06 -8.38 11.88
C LYS A 495 141.26 -7.55 11.38
N THR A 496 141.01 -6.38 10.79
CA THR A 496 142.09 -5.47 10.37
C THR A 496 142.85 -4.86 11.57
N ALA A 497 142.17 -4.64 12.69
CA ALA A 497 142.78 -4.19 13.95
C ALA A 497 143.63 -5.30 14.59
N LEU A 498 143.17 -6.56 14.61
CA LEU A 498 143.94 -7.72 15.10
C LEU A 498 145.20 -8.03 14.27
N GLU A 499 145.19 -7.75 12.96
CA GLU A 499 146.37 -7.89 12.10
C GLU A 499 147.40 -6.75 12.34
N GLN A 500 146.95 -5.59 12.84
CA GLN A 500 147.79 -4.43 13.17
C GLN A 500 148.27 -4.41 14.64
N GLU A 501 147.59 -5.13 15.54
CA GLU A 501 147.88 -5.21 16.99
C GLU A 501 148.84 -6.37 17.36
N LYS A 502 149.29 -7.17 16.39
CA LYS A 502 150.39 -8.14 16.57
C LYS A 502 151.79 -7.49 16.50
N GLN A 503 151.89 -6.20 16.16
CA GLN A 503 153.17 -5.48 16.01
C GLN A 503 153.46 -4.35 17.01
N ALA A 504 152.76 -4.28 18.14
CA ALA A 504 153.17 -3.40 19.24
C ALA A 504 152.92 -4.09 20.58
N LEU A 505 154.03 -4.52 21.18
CA LEU A 505 154.18 -5.19 22.45
C LEU A 505 153.84 -4.30 23.67
N LEU A 506 153.54 -4.98 24.79
CA LEU A 506 153.90 -4.66 26.18
C LEU A 506 153.03 -3.67 27.00
N VAL A 507 152.61 -4.22 28.14
CA VAL A 507 152.55 -3.63 29.50
C VAL A 507 151.21 -3.07 30.00
N ASP A 508 150.90 -3.62 31.18
CA ASP A 508 150.11 -3.14 32.31
C ASP A 508 148.58 -3.07 32.25
N GLY A 509 148.04 -3.46 33.40
CA GLY A 509 147.04 -2.63 34.03
C GLY A 509 145.77 -3.37 34.36
N ASP A 510 145.85 -4.15 35.44
CA ASP A 510 144.72 -4.48 36.30
C ASP A 510 143.67 -3.37 36.36
N ALA A 511 142.40 -3.76 36.32
CA ALA A 511 141.52 -3.72 37.49
C ALA A 511 140.05 -3.48 37.09
N LYS A 512 139.20 -4.30 37.71
CA LYS A 512 137.99 -3.90 38.46
C LYS A 512 136.91 -3.10 37.70
N SER A 513 135.62 -3.28 37.93
CA SER A 513 134.86 -4.13 38.83
C SER A 513 133.41 -3.74 38.59
N ARG A 514 132.56 -4.76 38.45
CA ARG A 514 131.26 -4.95 39.13
C ARG A 514 130.42 -3.72 39.46
N SER A 515 129.12 -3.87 39.22
CA SER A 515 128.11 -3.98 40.30
C SER A 515 126.76 -4.24 39.63
N ALA A 516 126.20 -5.47 39.69
CA ALA A 516 125.43 -6.02 40.83
C ALA A 516 124.06 -5.32 40.95
N GLU A 517 122.95 -6.03 40.70
CA GLU A 517 122.12 -6.72 41.72
C GLU A 517 121.54 -5.71 42.74
N ALA A 518 120.25 -5.66 43.10
CA ALA A 518 119.35 -6.76 43.43
C ALA A 518 117.91 -6.24 43.68
N ARG A 519 116.94 -7.16 43.51
CA ARG A 519 115.77 -7.46 44.38
C ARG A 519 114.82 -6.32 44.77
N ASP A 520 113.53 -6.52 44.51
CA ASP A 520 112.63 -7.04 45.55
C ASP A 520 111.36 -7.69 44.99
N ARG A 521 110.88 -8.66 45.76
CA ARG A 521 109.66 -9.47 45.57
C ARG A 521 108.52 -8.90 46.41
N GLU A 522 107.36 -9.54 46.20
CA GLU A 522 106.10 -9.53 46.98
C GLU A 522 105.03 -8.62 46.36
N LEU A 523 103.78 -9.02 46.16
CA LEU A 523 102.97 -10.22 46.44
C LEU A 523 101.64 -9.97 45.69
N GLU A 524 100.88 -11.01 45.35
CA GLU A 524 99.42 -10.94 45.09
C GLU A 524 98.96 -9.95 43.98
N ALA A 525 98.70 -10.36 42.74
CA ALA A 525 97.57 -11.23 42.43
C ALA A 525 97.79 -11.93 41.07
N LEU A 526 98.18 -13.20 41.16
CA LEU A 526 97.49 -14.33 40.50
C LEU A 526 96.07 -13.95 40.05
N LYS A 527 95.61 -14.16 38.83
CA LYS A 527 95.69 -15.36 37.98
C LYS A 527 95.20 -14.93 36.60
N LEU A 528 95.99 -15.03 35.53
CA LEU A 528 96.04 -16.23 34.69
C LEU A 528 94.76 -17.06 34.70
N ALA A 529 93.87 -16.76 33.77
CA ALA A 529 93.40 -17.68 32.73
C ALA A 529 92.02 -17.17 32.29
N LYS A 530 91.91 -16.58 31.10
CA LYS A 530 91.84 -17.32 29.83
C LYS A 530 90.48 -18.04 29.74
N VAL A 531 89.87 -17.79 28.60
CA VAL A 531 88.74 -18.50 28.01
C VAL A 531 87.42 -17.98 28.55
N ALA A 532 86.92 -16.88 27.97
CA ALA A 532 86.20 -16.83 26.69
C ALA A 532 84.71 -17.02 26.88
N LEU A 533 83.98 -16.29 26.03
CA LEU A 533 82.53 -16.31 25.83
C LEU A 533 81.78 -15.70 27.03
N GLU A 534 81.46 -14.40 27.03
CA GLU A 534 81.00 -13.63 25.87
C GLU A 534 80.01 -14.45 25.01
N GLN A 535 79.09 -15.18 25.66
CA GLN A 535 77.83 -15.66 25.11
C GLN A 535 77.00 -16.30 26.22
N GLU A 536 76.19 -15.48 26.89
CA GLU A 536 74.87 -15.75 27.50
C GLU A 536 74.61 -14.62 28.50
N LYS A 537 74.29 -13.43 28.02
CA LYS A 537 72.89 -13.06 27.73
C LYS A 537 71.98 -13.39 28.92
N GLN A 538 71.90 -12.41 29.82
CA GLN A 538 70.68 -11.97 30.48
C GLN A 538 69.77 -13.07 31.03
N ALA A 539 70.08 -13.55 32.24
CA ALA A 539 69.11 -14.21 33.10
C ALA A 539 69.47 -13.98 34.57
N LEU A 540 68.86 -12.94 35.17
CA LEU A 540 68.40 -12.86 36.57
C LEU A 540 67.87 -11.45 36.86
N ALA A 541 66.66 -11.17 36.37
CA ALA A 541 65.72 -10.25 37.01
C ALA A 541 64.38 -10.98 37.09
N ALA A 542 64.35 -12.00 37.93
CA ALA A 542 63.17 -12.77 38.27
C ALA A 542 62.77 -12.45 39.71
N ASP A 543 61.97 -11.40 39.89
CA ASP A 543 60.69 -11.53 40.60
C ASP A 543 59.80 -10.31 40.27
N GLY A 544 58.68 -10.53 39.57
CA GLY A 544 57.76 -9.43 39.25
C GLY A 544 56.80 -9.59 38.05
N VAL A 545 56.86 -10.66 37.26
CA VAL A 545 56.06 -10.74 36.00
C VAL A 545 55.06 -11.90 35.94
N ALA A 546 54.89 -12.70 37.00
CA ALA A 546 53.95 -13.83 36.98
C ALA A 546 52.46 -13.49 37.25
N LYS A 547 52.08 -12.21 37.38
CA LYS A 547 50.67 -11.78 37.57
C LYS A 547 50.09 -10.86 36.49
N ALA A 548 50.88 -10.35 35.55
CA ALA A 548 50.40 -9.45 34.49
C ALA A 548 50.00 -10.18 33.19
N GLY A 549 50.70 -11.26 32.82
CA GLY A 549 50.46 -11.96 31.53
C GLY A 549 49.15 -12.75 31.43
N ARG A 550 48.53 -13.15 32.56
CA ARG A 550 47.25 -13.90 32.56
C ARG A 550 46.00 -13.01 32.46
N ILE A 551 46.14 -11.71 32.71
CA ILE A 551 45.03 -10.73 32.61
C ILE A 551 44.98 -10.22 31.16
N GLU A 552 46.12 -9.90 30.57
CA GLU A 552 46.21 -9.40 29.20
C GLU A 552 45.81 -10.44 28.14
N THR A 553 46.08 -11.73 28.39
CA THR A 553 45.63 -12.83 27.52
C THR A 553 44.13 -13.09 27.65
N ARG A 554 43.58 -13.04 28.88
CA ARG A 554 42.12 -13.16 29.11
C ARG A 554 41.33 -11.98 28.57
N GLU A 555 41.84 -10.76 28.62
CA GLU A 555 41.17 -9.59 28.05
C GLU A 555 41.12 -9.64 26.52
N ARG A 556 42.20 -10.12 25.86
CA ARG A 556 42.21 -10.33 24.40
C ARG A 556 41.27 -11.47 23.97
N GLU A 557 41.19 -12.55 24.75
CA GLU A 557 40.22 -13.63 24.50
C GLU A 557 38.77 -13.18 24.70
N LEU A 558 38.51 -12.34 25.71
CA LEU A 558 37.17 -11.81 26.01
C LEU A 558 36.73 -10.74 25.00
N GLU A 559 37.66 -9.94 24.45
CA GLU A 559 37.39 -9.07 23.31
C GLU A 559 37.15 -9.86 22.01
N ALA A 560 37.91 -10.93 21.77
CA ALA A 560 37.69 -11.81 20.63
C ALA A 560 36.32 -12.52 20.70
N LEU A 561 35.91 -12.97 21.89
CA LEU A 561 34.58 -13.56 22.16
C LEU A 561 33.44 -12.54 22.03
N LYS A 562 33.64 -11.29 22.44
CA LYS A 562 32.65 -10.22 22.26
C LYS A 562 32.48 -9.84 20.79
N ARG A 563 33.58 -9.78 20.02
CA ARG A 563 33.54 -9.52 18.57
C ARG A 563 32.84 -10.63 17.81
N THR A 564 33.12 -11.90 18.14
CA THR A 564 32.44 -13.05 17.54
C THR A 564 30.96 -13.15 17.94
N LYS A 565 30.58 -12.82 19.19
CA LYS A 565 29.17 -12.74 19.59
C LYS A 565 28.42 -11.61 18.85
N ALA A 566 29.03 -10.43 18.71
CA ALA A 566 28.46 -9.33 17.96
C ALA A 566 28.32 -9.68 16.46
N GLN A 567 29.30 -10.37 15.87
CA GLN A 567 29.21 -10.90 14.51
C GLN A 567 28.10 -11.94 14.36
N LEU A 568 27.93 -12.86 15.32
CA LEU A 568 26.86 -13.86 15.31
C LEU A 568 25.47 -13.25 15.49
N GLU A 569 25.31 -12.20 16.32
CA GLU A 569 24.04 -11.49 16.45
C GLU A 569 23.72 -10.65 15.22
N GLN A 570 24.74 -10.04 14.60
CA GLN A 570 24.59 -9.31 13.33
C GLN A 570 24.30 -10.27 12.16
N GLU A 571 24.92 -11.44 12.13
CA GLU A 571 24.59 -12.53 11.20
C GLU A 571 23.20 -13.09 11.45
N LYS A 572 22.76 -13.27 12.70
CA LYS A 572 21.39 -13.72 13.03
C LYS A 572 20.34 -12.68 12.61
N ALA A 573 20.59 -11.38 12.82
CA ALA A 573 19.73 -10.30 12.35
C ALA A 573 19.72 -10.19 10.81
N ALA A 574 20.88 -10.40 10.18
CA ALA A 574 21.01 -10.48 8.72
C ALA A 574 20.36 -11.75 8.15
N LEU A 575 20.31 -12.86 8.89
CA LEU A 575 19.65 -14.11 8.51
C LEU A 575 18.12 -13.99 8.64
N ILE A 576 17.63 -13.30 9.67
CA ILE A 576 16.19 -12.98 9.82
C ILE A 576 15.75 -12.01 8.71
N SER A 577 16.56 -10.99 8.40
CA SER A 577 16.29 -10.07 7.29
C SER A 577 16.44 -10.75 5.92
N ARG A 578 17.43 -11.65 5.76
CA ARG A 578 17.59 -12.48 4.56
C ARG A 578 16.47 -13.49 4.41
N ASN A 579 15.91 -14.08 5.46
CA ASN A 579 14.74 -14.96 5.35
C ASN A 579 13.49 -14.17 4.94
N ARG A 580 13.37 -12.90 5.38
CA ARG A 580 12.30 -11.98 4.99
C ARG A 580 12.44 -11.46 3.54
N ILE A 581 13.67 -11.37 3.02
CA ILE A 581 14.00 -10.91 1.66
C ILE A 581 14.13 -12.08 0.67
N ALA A 582 14.57 -13.25 1.10
CA ALA A 582 14.61 -14.49 0.32
C ALA A 582 13.19 -15.03 0.08
N ALA A 583 12.25 -14.79 1.00
CA ALA A 583 10.81 -14.97 0.73
C ALA A 583 10.30 -14.06 -0.41
N ARG A 584 10.95 -12.91 -0.68
CA ARG A 584 10.64 -12.03 -1.83
C ARG A 584 11.39 -12.39 -3.11
N GLN A 585 12.30 -13.37 -3.08
CA GLN A 585 13.13 -13.76 -4.24
C GLN A 585 13.02 -15.25 -4.59
N GLY A 586 11.99 -15.94 -4.10
CA GLY A 586 11.60 -17.26 -4.59
C GLY A 586 10.50 -17.15 -5.63
N SER A 587 10.79 -17.47 -6.90
CA SER A 587 9.81 -17.75 -7.96
C SER A 587 8.80 -16.62 -8.26
N LYS A 588 9.17 -15.71 -9.18
CA LYS A 588 8.20 -14.91 -9.95
C LYS A 588 7.34 -15.83 -10.82
N GLY A 589 6.29 -16.39 -10.23
CA GLY A 589 5.09 -16.89 -10.91
C GLY A 589 3.89 -16.09 -10.42
N ASP A 590 2.85 -15.97 -11.24
CA ASP A 590 1.58 -15.28 -10.93
C ASP A 590 0.73 -15.96 -9.82
N THR A 591 1.34 -16.77 -8.96
CA THR A 591 0.65 -17.62 -7.97
C THR A 591 1.16 -17.36 -6.55
N ASP A 592 1.42 -16.11 -6.17
CA ASP A 592 2.06 -15.79 -4.88
C ASP A 592 1.04 -15.60 -3.75
N ILE A 593 0.28 -16.66 -3.46
CA ILE A 593 -0.74 -16.70 -2.38
C ILE A 593 -0.13 -17.03 -1.00
N ASP A 594 1.19 -17.20 -0.88
CA ASP A 594 1.83 -17.73 0.34
C ASP A 594 1.61 -16.83 1.56
N ASP A 595 1.63 -15.51 1.38
CA ASP A 595 1.33 -14.54 2.44
C ASP A 595 -0.11 -14.67 2.95
N LEU A 596 -1.08 -14.93 2.05
CA LEU A 596 -2.47 -15.20 2.44
C LEU A 596 -2.55 -16.49 3.25
N ILE A 597 -1.92 -17.57 2.78
CA ILE A 597 -1.92 -18.86 3.48
C ILE A 597 -1.41 -18.68 4.90
N PHE A 598 -0.28 -17.98 5.06
CA PHE A 598 0.32 -17.72 6.36
C PHE A 598 -0.64 -16.96 7.30
N ASP A 599 -1.31 -15.92 6.81
CA ASP A 599 -2.28 -15.19 7.62
C ASP A 599 -3.51 -16.06 7.98
N LEU A 600 -3.99 -16.88 7.03
CA LEU A 600 -5.13 -17.79 7.24
C LEU A 600 -4.82 -18.91 8.23
N GLU A 601 -3.56 -19.38 8.32
CA GLU A 601 -3.15 -20.39 9.29
C GLU A 601 -3.42 -19.99 10.74
N LEU A 602 -3.37 -18.69 11.04
CA LEU A 602 -3.68 -18.17 12.36
C LEU A 602 -5.17 -18.35 12.70
N PHE A 603 -6.06 -18.11 11.74
CA PHE A 603 -7.52 -18.12 11.96
C PHE A 603 -8.16 -19.50 11.78
N PHE A 604 -7.59 -20.33 10.91
CA PHE A 604 -8.07 -21.68 10.62
C PHE A 604 -7.23 -22.78 11.27
N GLY A 605 -6.22 -22.45 12.08
CA GLY A 605 -5.33 -23.41 12.74
C GLY A 605 -6.07 -24.53 13.50
N GLY A 606 -5.89 -25.78 13.03
CA GLY A 606 -6.51 -27.00 13.53
C GLY A 606 -7.87 -27.33 12.92
N LYS A 607 -8.37 -26.53 11.98
CA LYS A 607 -9.67 -26.71 11.34
C LYS A 607 -9.56 -27.41 9.99
N ALA A 608 -10.65 -28.07 9.61
CA ALA A 608 -10.87 -28.57 8.28
C ALA A 608 -11.87 -27.61 7.60
N ILE A 609 -11.54 -27.07 6.43
CA ILE A 609 -12.27 -25.95 5.82
C ILE A 609 -12.92 -26.30 4.49
N VAL A 610 -14.01 -25.62 4.18
CA VAL A 610 -14.64 -25.59 2.85
C VAL A 610 -14.04 -24.45 2.03
N TYR A 611 -13.45 -24.79 0.88
CA TYR A 611 -12.85 -23.85 -0.07
C TYR A 611 -13.69 -23.77 -1.33
N VAL A 612 -13.98 -22.56 -1.80
CA VAL A 612 -14.69 -22.32 -3.06
C VAL A 612 -13.83 -21.41 -3.93
N ASP A 613 -13.62 -21.79 -5.19
CA ASP A 613 -12.80 -21.07 -6.17
C ASP A 613 -13.63 -20.78 -7.41
N VAL A 614 -13.96 -19.52 -7.62
CA VAL A 614 -14.70 -19.04 -8.79
C VAL A 614 -13.70 -18.47 -9.80
N GLY A 615 -13.64 -19.09 -10.98
CA GLY A 615 -12.57 -18.83 -11.95
C GLY A 615 -11.30 -19.60 -11.57
N SER A 616 -11.44 -20.91 -11.36
CA SER A 616 -10.34 -21.75 -10.88
C SER A 616 -9.27 -22.04 -11.95
N TYR A 617 -9.53 -21.72 -13.22
CA TYR A 617 -8.66 -22.04 -14.35
C TYR A 617 -8.28 -23.53 -14.32
N VAL A 618 -7.00 -23.86 -14.17
CA VAL A 618 -6.49 -25.24 -14.10
C VAL A 618 -6.24 -25.72 -12.67
N GLY A 619 -6.64 -24.95 -11.65
CA GLY A 619 -6.59 -25.36 -10.24
C GLY A 619 -5.27 -25.14 -9.51
N ASP A 620 -4.33 -24.39 -10.08
CA ASP A 620 -2.99 -24.20 -9.50
C ASP A 620 -3.02 -23.53 -8.12
N VAL A 621 -3.94 -22.58 -7.91
CA VAL A 621 -4.12 -21.90 -6.61
C VAL A 621 -4.63 -22.87 -5.55
N PHE A 622 -5.64 -23.68 -5.87
CA PHE A 622 -6.14 -24.74 -4.99
C PHE A 622 -5.04 -25.72 -4.59
N LEU A 623 -4.28 -26.23 -5.56
CA LEU A 623 -3.19 -27.18 -5.32
C LEU A 623 -2.09 -26.55 -4.46
N LYS A 624 -1.74 -25.28 -4.70
CA LYS A 624 -0.77 -24.55 -3.88
C LYS A 624 -1.28 -24.37 -2.45
N LEU A 625 -2.54 -23.95 -2.26
CA LEU A 625 -3.17 -23.83 -0.94
C LEU A 625 -3.14 -25.14 -0.17
N LYS A 626 -3.52 -26.25 -0.83
CA LYS A 626 -3.51 -27.60 -0.25
C LYS A 626 -2.11 -28.06 0.16
N ARG A 627 -1.09 -27.79 -0.66
CA ARG A 627 0.30 -28.24 -0.43
C ARG A 627 1.04 -27.38 0.60
N THR A 628 0.78 -26.08 0.64
CA THR A 628 1.52 -25.13 1.48
C THR A 628 0.91 -24.98 2.87
N ALA A 629 -0.41 -25.09 3.02
CA ALA A 629 -1.06 -24.96 4.33
C ALA A 629 -0.64 -26.10 5.28
N LYS A 630 -0.07 -25.75 6.42
CA LYS A 630 0.45 -26.68 7.45
C LYS A 630 -0.45 -26.75 8.67
N ARG A 631 -1.18 -25.68 8.96
CA ARG A 631 -1.97 -25.56 10.19
C ARG A 631 -3.47 -25.79 10.00
N PHE A 632 -3.98 -25.76 8.78
CA PHE A 632 -5.36 -26.16 8.45
C PHE A 632 -5.35 -27.07 7.23
N ARG A 633 -6.46 -27.78 7.00
CA ARG A 633 -6.62 -28.62 5.81
C ARG A 633 -7.88 -28.24 5.04
N ILE A 634 -7.82 -28.33 3.72
CA ILE A 634 -9.02 -28.23 2.89
C ILE A 634 -9.75 -29.57 2.97
N HIS A 635 -10.92 -29.56 3.61
CA HIS A 635 -11.78 -30.75 3.70
C HIS A 635 -12.51 -30.98 2.38
N GLU A 636 -13.06 -29.90 1.84
CA GLU A 636 -13.95 -29.87 0.68
C GLU A 636 -13.57 -28.68 -0.19
N ALA A 637 -13.50 -28.89 -1.51
CA ALA A 637 -13.16 -27.88 -2.49
C ALA A 637 -14.18 -27.87 -3.65
N HIS A 638 -14.72 -26.70 -3.98
CA HIS A 638 -15.62 -26.48 -5.11
C HIS A 638 -14.95 -25.54 -6.11
N LEU A 639 -14.60 -26.04 -7.29
CA LEU A 639 -13.79 -25.36 -8.29
C LEU A 639 -14.63 -25.11 -9.56
N TYR A 640 -14.92 -23.84 -9.86
CA TYR A 640 -15.75 -23.44 -11.00
C TYR A 640 -14.87 -22.91 -12.14
N GLU A 641 -14.89 -23.58 -13.30
CA GLU A 641 -14.22 -23.15 -14.53
C GLU A 641 -15.14 -23.33 -15.74
N PRO A 642 -15.71 -22.24 -16.30
CA PRO A 642 -16.60 -22.33 -17.45
C PRO A 642 -15.91 -22.74 -18.76
N ASN A 643 -14.63 -22.43 -18.96
CA ASN A 643 -13.96 -22.76 -20.23
C ASN A 643 -13.70 -24.27 -20.33
N PRO A 644 -14.28 -24.97 -21.32
CA PRO A 644 -14.20 -26.43 -21.41
C PRO A 644 -12.77 -26.96 -21.55
N VAL A 645 -11.87 -26.18 -22.17
CA VAL A 645 -10.46 -26.58 -22.33
C VAL A 645 -9.73 -26.53 -20.98
N SER A 646 -9.87 -25.43 -20.26
CA SER A 646 -9.25 -25.23 -18.94
C SER A 646 -9.87 -26.16 -17.90
N TYR A 647 -11.18 -26.40 -17.98
CA TYR A 647 -11.89 -27.35 -17.15
C TYR A 647 -11.41 -28.80 -17.33
N ALA A 648 -11.16 -29.23 -18.57
CA ALA A 648 -10.62 -30.56 -18.81
C ALA A 648 -9.24 -30.75 -18.14
N GLN A 649 -8.39 -29.71 -18.19
CA GLN A 649 -7.09 -29.70 -17.51
C GLN A 649 -7.23 -29.65 -15.99
N LEU A 650 -8.21 -28.90 -15.46
CA LEU A 650 -8.54 -28.85 -14.04
C LEU A 650 -8.90 -30.24 -13.51
N VAL A 651 -9.79 -30.96 -14.21
CA VAL A 651 -10.21 -32.32 -13.84
C VAL A 651 -9.01 -33.26 -13.83
N ASP A 652 -8.20 -33.23 -14.89
CA ASP A 652 -7.00 -34.09 -15.00
C ASP A 652 -6.02 -33.82 -13.84
N LYS A 653 -5.67 -32.54 -13.61
CA LYS A 653 -4.75 -32.12 -12.53
C LYS A 653 -5.23 -32.46 -11.12
N THR A 654 -6.55 -32.50 -10.89
CA THR A 654 -7.13 -32.72 -9.55
C THR A 654 -7.54 -34.17 -9.28
N SER A 655 -7.64 -35.01 -10.32
CA SER A 655 -8.13 -36.39 -10.24
C SER A 655 -7.32 -37.34 -9.32
N GLY A 656 -6.05 -37.01 -9.03
CA GLY A 656 -5.15 -37.82 -8.19
C GLY A 656 -4.98 -37.33 -6.74
N GLU A 657 -5.66 -36.26 -6.34
CA GLU A 657 -5.45 -35.64 -5.04
C GLU A 657 -6.24 -36.36 -3.92
N SER A 658 -5.55 -36.88 -2.92
CA SER A 658 -6.16 -37.60 -1.78
C SER A 658 -6.42 -36.70 -0.56
N GLY A 659 -7.34 -37.09 0.32
CA GLY A 659 -7.58 -36.41 1.61
C GLY A 659 -8.44 -35.13 1.56
N THR A 660 -8.92 -34.72 0.39
CA THR A 660 -9.87 -33.62 0.19
C THR A 660 -10.96 -34.09 -0.77
N THR A 661 -12.22 -33.80 -0.46
CA THR A 661 -13.32 -34.01 -1.41
C THR A 661 -13.30 -32.88 -2.43
N ILE A 662 -13.08 -33.18 -3.71
CA ILE A 662 -12.94 -32.17 -4.77
C ILE A 662 -14.13 -32.27 -5.71
N HIS A 663 -14.82 -31.15 -5.90
CA HIS A 663 -15.91 -30.97 -6.84
C HIS A 663 -15.51 -29.94 -7.89
N THR A 664 -15.61 -30.32 -9.16
CA THR A 664 -15.30 -29.44 -10.30
C THR A 664 -16.58 -29.19 -11.10
N TYR A 665 -16.74 -27.97 -11.61
CA TYR A 665 -17.94 -27.53 -12.31
C TYR A 665 -17.60 -26.81 -13.61
N ASN A 666 -18.11 -27.30 -14.75
CA ASN A 666 -17.96 -26.65 -16.06
C ASN A 666 -19.09 -25.66 -16.35
N PHE A 667 -19.27 -24.69 -15.46
CA PHE A 667 -20.20 -23.58 -15.63
C PHE A 667 -19.70 -22.37 -14.84
N ALA A 668 -20.17 -21.19 -15.22
CA ALA A 668 -19.81 -19.93 -14.58
C ALA A 668 -20.68 -19.63 -13.36
N ILE A 669 -20.15 -18.81 -12.45
CA ILE A 669 -20.95 -18.15 -11.41
C ILE A 669 -21.20 -16.70 -11.85
N GLY A 670 -22.40 -16.19 -11.60
CA GLY A 670 -22.75 -14.78 -11.77
C GLY A 670 -24.06 -14.42 -11.09
N GLU A 671 -24.68 -13.31 -11.51
CA GLU A 671 -25.86 -12.74 -10.83
C GLU A 671 -27.18 -13.50 -11.07
N SER A 672 -27.26 -14.30 -12.13
CA SER A 672 -28.47 -15.01 -12.53
C SER A 672 -28.17 -16.40 -13.09
N THR A 673 -29.22 -17.22 -13.23
CA THR A 673 -29.12 -18.55 -13.84
C THR A 673 -29.58 -18.49 -15.29
N ASP A 674 -28.62 -18.45 -16.21
CA ASP A 674 -28.84 -18.34 -17.64
C ASP A 674 -27.69 -18.98 -18.42
N THR A 675 -27.64 -18.70 -19.72
CA THR A 675 -26.58 -19.13 -20.62
C THR A 675 -25.88 -17.88 -21.14
N SER A 676 -24.56 -17.76 -20.92
CA SER A 676 -23.79 -16.56 -21.29
C SER A 676 -22.67 -16.91 -22.27
N ARG A 677 -22.23 -15.90 -23.05
CA ARG A 677 -21.08 -16.01 -23.97
C ARG A 677 -19.80 -15.52 -23.30
N PHE A 678 -18.70 -16.23 -23.55
CA PHE A 678 -17.38 -15.98 -22.98
C PHE A 678 -16.32 -16.00 -24.09
N ILE A 679 -15.22 -15.27 -23.90
CA ILE A 679 -14.06 -15.30 -24.80
C ILE A 679 -12.99 -16.24 -24.23
N LYS A 680 -12.42 -17.07 -25.09
CA LYS A 680 -11.18 -17.82 -24.86
C LYS A 680 -10.00 -16.84 -24.90
N ALA A 681 -9.53 -16.33 -23.76
CA ALA A 681 -8.18 -15.75 -23.74
C ALA A 681 -7.17 -16.87 -23.50
N LYS A 682 -5.96 -16.73 -24.05
CA LYS A 682 -4.87 -17.73 -23.95
C LYS A 682 -4.48 -18.12 -22.51
N SER A 683 -4.93 -17.37 -21.50
CA SER A 683 -4.77 -17.71 -20.09
C SER A 683 -5.99 -17.44 -19.21
N MET A 684 -7.10 -16.87 -19.73
CA MET A 684 -8.22 -16.39 -18.91
C MET A 684 -9.58 -16.57 -19.60
N THR A 685 -10.64 -16.69 -18.80
CA THR A 685 -12.02 -16.67 -19.28
C THR A 685 -12.67 -15.35 -18.92
N LYS A 686 -13.11 -14.58 -19.93
CA LYS A 686 -13.80 -13.30 -19.72
C LYS A 686 -15.23 -13.35 -20.30
N ALA A 687 -16.23 -12.91 -19.54
CA ALA A 687 -17.60 -12.79 -20.05
C ALA A 687 -17.73 -11.62 -21.04
N LEU A 688 -18.54 -11.81 -22.09
CA LEU A 688 -18.84 -10.77 -23.08
C LEU A 688 -20.04 -9.93 -22.62
N SER A 689 -19.89 -8.60 -22.65
CA SER A 689 -21.04 -7.70 -22.69
C SER A 689 -21.72 -7.76 -24.06
N SER A 690 -23.03 -7.47 -24.11
CA SER A 690 -23.84 -7.52 -25.34
C SER A 690 -23.23 -6.72 -26.50
N ASP A 691 -22.54 -5.63 -26.20
CA ASP A 691 -22.07 -4.67 -27.19
C ASP A 691 -20.74 -5.08 -27.86
N LEU A 692 -20.01 -6.04 -27.28
CA LEU A 692 -18.77 -6.60 -27.83
C LEU A 692 -19.00 -7.92 -28.60
N ALA A 693 -20.23 -8.46 -28.55
CA ALA A 693 -20.58 -9.73 -29.18
C ALA A 693 -20.48 -9.70 -30.71
N ASP A 694 -20.59 -8.52 -31.33
CA ASP A 694 -20.58 -8.35 -32.80
C ASP A 694 -19.17 -8.18 -33.38
N MET A 695 -18.12 -8.01 -32.55
CA MET A 695 -16.75 -7.74 -33.00
C MET A 695 -15.76 -8.90 -32.83
N ALA A 696 -16.16 -10.03 -32.22
CA ALA A 696 -15.29 -11.17 -31.98
C ALA A 696 -15.38 -12.22 -33.11
N THR A 697 -14.23 -12.72 -33.58
CA THR A 697 -14.15 -13.84 -34.52
C THR A 697 -14.73 -15.12 -33.91
N SER A 698 -15.51 -15.87 -34.69
CA SER A 698 -16.32 -17.02 -34.24
C SER A 698 -15.57 -18.13 -33.48
N ASP A 699 -14.24 -18.24 -33.62
CA ASP A 699 -13.46 -19.32 -32.99
C ASP A 699 -13.04 -19.06 -31.53
N ASP A 700 -13.06 -17.80 -31.10
CA ASP A 700 -12.62 -17.37 -29.76
C ASP A 700 -13.78 -17.24 -28.76
N VAL A 701 -15.03 -17.46 -29.17
CA VAL A 701 -16.19 -17.37 -28.28
C VAL A 701 -16.70 -18.77 -27.94
N PHE A 702 -17.03 -19.00 -26.67
CA PHE A 702 -17.76 -20.19 -26.24
C PHE A 702 -18.96 -19.81 -25.39
N THR A 703 -19.92 -20.71 -25.30
CA THR A 703 -21.13 -20.53 -24.49
C THR A 703 -21.07 -21.50 -23.33
N ALA A 704 -21.35 -21.01 -22.11
CA ALA A 704 -21.43 -21.85 -20.93
C ALA A 704 -22.66 -21.47 -20.10
N ARG A 705 -23.17 -22.46 -19.36
CA ARG A 705 -24.19 -22.21 -18.33
C ARG A 705 -23.60 -21.29 -17.27
N ARG A 706 -24.43 -20.41 -16.71
CA ARG A 706 -24.16 -19.56 -15.56
C ARG A 706 -25.18 -19.86 -14.47
N THR A 707 -24.78 -19.77 -13.20
CA THR A 707 -25.66 -19.93 -12.04
C THR A 707 -25.21 -19.01 -10.90
N THR A 708 -25.99 -18.89 -9.83
CA THR A 708 -25.62 -18.09 -8.65
C THR A 708 -24.99 -18.95 -7.56
N LEU A 709 -24.10 -18.39 -6.74
CA LEU A 709 -23.56 -19.11 -5.56
C LEU A 709 -24.65 -19.37 -4.52
N ASP A 710 -25.61 -18.46 -4.36
CA ASP A 710 -26.72 -18.63 -3.43
C ASP A 710 -27.55 -19.88 -3.77
N SER A 711 -27.80 -20.14 -5.07
CA SER A 711 -28.48 -21.37 -5.54
C SER A 711 -27.70 -22.65 -5.25
N GLN A 712 -26.38 -22.53 -5.04
CA GLN A 712 -25.48 -23.64 -4.75
C GLN A 712 -25.24 -23.81 -3.24
N SER A 713 -25.79 -22.93 -2.39
CA SER A 713 -25.51 -22.93 -0.93
C SER A 713 -25.71 -24.28 -0.25
N SER A 714 -26.66 -25.10 -0.70
CA SER A 714 -26.94 -26.43 -0.15
C SER A 714 -25.88 -27.49 -0.43
N ILE A 715 -24.99 -27.27 -1.41
CA ILE A 715 -23.94 -28.24 -1.77
C ILE A 715 -22.68 -28.08 -0.93
N PHE A 716 -22.53 -26.96 -0.22
CA PHE A 716 -21.40 -26.71 0.67
C PHE A 716 -21.65 -27.38 2.02
N THR A 717 -20.64 -28.03 2.59
CA THR A 717 -20.75 -28.58 3.96
C THR A 717 -21.18 -27.48 4.92
N ASP A 718 -22.18 -27.80 5.76
CA ASP A 718 -22.84 -26.87 6.68
C ASP A 718 -23.37 -25.59 6.01
N GLY A 719 -23.61 -25.60 4.69
CA GLY A 719 -23.99 -24.43 3.89
C GLY A 719 -23.07 -23.23 4.11
N LYS A 720 -21.78 -23.47 4.32
CA LYS A 720 -20.80 -22.46 4.74
C LYS A 720 -19.56 -22.53 3.86
N ILE A 721 -19.00 -21.37 3.54
CA ILE A 721 -17.72 -21.24 2.85
C ILE A 721 -16.73 -20.62 3.82
N ASN A 722 -15.62 -21.30 4.13
CA ASN A 722 -14.60 -20.70 4.98
C ASN A 722 -13.69 -19.78 4.18
N LEU A 723 -13.33 -20.18 2.95
CA LEU A 723 -12.53 -19.37 2.05
C LEU A 723 -13.16 -19.36 0.65
N LEU A 724 -13.60 -18.18 0.20
CA LEU A 724 -14.12 -17.95 -1.14
C LEU A 724 -13.08 -17.16 -1.95
N LYS A 725 -12.54 -17.75 -3.02
CA LYS A 725 -11.73 -17.05 -4.02
C LYS A 725 -12.60 -16.63 -5.21
N ILE A 726 -12.42 -15.41 -5.68
CA ILE A 726 -13.05 -14.89 -6.90
C ILE A 726 -11.97 -14.27 -7.79
N ASP A 727 -11.85 -14.79 -9.01
CA ASP A 727 -10.91 -14.31 -10.04
C ASP A 727 -11.52 -14.56 -11.43
N VAL A 728 -12.37 -13.64 -11.88
CA VAL A 728 -13.24 -13.82 -13.06
C VAL A 728 -13.09 -12.70 -14.11
N GLU A 729 -11.98 -11.98 -14.05
CA GLU A 729 -11.51 -11.03 -15.07
C GLU A 729 -12.56 -9.98 -15.48
N GLY A 730 -13.15 -9.34 -14.48
CA GLY A 730 -13.99 -8.14 -14.65
C GLY A 730 -15.48 -8.36 -14.39
N ASN A 731 -15.90 -9.55 -13.95
CA ASN A 731 -17.28 -9.84 -13.53
C ASN A 731 -17.37 -10.16 -12.03
N GLU A 732 -16.43 -9.61 -11.25
CA GLU A 732 -16.37 -9.85 -9.80
C GLU A 732 -17.67 -9.43 -9.10
N LEU A 733 -18.26 -8.28 -9.50
CA LEU A 733 -19.53 -7.81 -8.94
C LEU A 733 -20.71 -8.74 -9.24
N ASP A 734 -20.77 -9.35 -10.42
CA ASP A 734 -21.84 -10.30 -10.77
C ASP A 734 -21.76 -11.54 -9.87
N VAL A 735 -20.56 -12.05 -9.61
CA VAL A 735 -20.33 -13.18 -8.70
C VAL A 735 -20.76 -12.80 -7.28
N LEU A 736 -20.40 -11.60 -6.81
CA LEU A 736 -20.79 -11.09 -5.49
C LEU A 736 -22.31 -10.90 -5.38
N ALA A 737 -22.97 -10.40 -6.44
CA ALA A 737 -24.41 -10.26 -6.51
C ALA A 737 -25.12 -11.63 -6.46
N GLY A 738 -24.56 -12.63 -7.13
CA GLY A 738 -25.02 -14.02 -7.07
C GLY A 738 -24.70 -14.76 -5.76
N ALA A 739 -23.96 -14.15 -4.84
CA ALA A 739 -23.63 -14.69 -3.52
C ALA A 739 -24.21 -13.83 -2.38
N ARG A 740 -25.17 -12.96 -2.69
CA ARG A 740 -25.64 -11.92 -1.78
C ARG A 740 -26.28 -12.50 -0.53
N GLU A 741 -27.04 -13.59 -0.62
CA GLU A 741 -27.67 -14.23 0.54
C GLU A 741 -26.63 -14.88 1.46
N LEU A 742 -25.68 -15.63 0.88
CA LEU A 742 -24.56 -16.21 1.61
C LEU A 742 -23.72 -15.15 2.33
N LEU A 743 -23.40 -14.05 1.62
CA LEU A 743 -22.64 -12.94 2.17
C LEU A 743 -23.44 -12.21 3.27
N ALA A 744 -24.70 -11.85 3.03
CA ALA A 744 -25.56 -11.18 4.00
C ALA A 744 -25.76 -12.01 5.29
N ALA A 745 -25.90 -13.33 5.15
CA ALA A 745 -25.97 -14.25 6.29
C ALA A 745 -24.61 -14.47 6.99
N GLN A 746 -23.55 -13.85 6.49
CA GLN A 746 -22.16 -14.02 6.94
C GLN A 746 -21.76 -15.50 7.01
N ARG A 747 -22.09 -16.24 5.94
CA ARG A 747 -21.76 -17.66 5.73
C ARG A 747 -20.46 -17.85 4.97
N VAL A 748 -19.84 -16.75 4.53
CA VAL A 748 -18.47 -16.71 4.01
C VAL A 748 -17.56 -16.15 5.11
N ASP A 749 -16.57 -16.91 5.62
CA ASP A 749 -15.69 -16.40 6.68
C ASP A 749 -14.66 -15.40 6.13
N VAL A 750 -13.95 -15.82 5.06
CA VAL A 750 -12.96 -15.00 4.36
C VAL A 750 -13.20 -15.06 2.86
N LEU A 751 -13.12 -13.91 2.20
CA LEU A 751 -13.22 -13.76 0.75
C LEU A 751 -11.91 -13.19 0.21
N TYR A 752 -11.36 -13.79 -0.84
CA TYR A 752 -10.14 -13.39 -1.53
C TYR A 752 -10.47 -13.02 -2.97
N ILE A 753 -10.27 -11.77 -3.36
CA ILE A 753 -10.74 -11.27 -4.65
C ILE A 753 -9.71 -10.37 -5.33
N GLU A 754 -9.51 -10.57 -6.63
CA GLU A 754 -8.69 -9.67 -7.44
C GLU A 754 -9.46 -8.39 -7.78
N VAL A 755 -8.84 -7.23 -7.58
CA VAL A 755 -9.46 -5.92 -7.85
C VAL A 755 -8.53 -5.03 -8.65
N GLY A 756 -9.13 -4.17 -9.46
CA GLY A 756 -8.46 -3.10 -10.21
C GLY A 756 -8.47 -1.78 -9.45
N PHE A 757 -7.42 -0.97 -9.64
CA PHE A 757 -7.32 0.37 -9.04
C PHE A 757 -7.51 1.50 -10.07
N ASN A 758 -7.98 1.15 -11.27
CA ASN A 758 -8.23 2.09 -12.36
C ASN A 758 -9.69 1.98 -12.85
N LEU A 759 -10.45 3.08 -12.81
CA LEU A 759 -11.85 3.13 -13.28
C LEU A 759 -11.98 2.83 -14.78
N SER A 760 -10.97 3.16 -15.60
CA SER A 760 -11.00 2.88 -17.03
C SER A 760 -10.53 1.47 -17.37
N GLY A 761 -10.07 0.70 -16.38
CA GLY A 761 -9.65 -0.69 -16.57
C GLY A 761 -10.87 -1.58 -16.80
N THR A 762 -10.79 -2.45 -17.80
CA THR A 762 -11.87 -3.41 -18.09
C THR A 762 -11.50 -4.84 -17.69
N GLN A 763 -10.29 -5.04 -17.17
CA GLN A 763 -9.77 -6.37 -16.84
C GLN A 763 -10.15 -6.82 -15.42
N GLN A 764 -10.16 -5.90 -14.45
CA GLN A 764 -10.62 -6.16 -13.08
C GLN A 764 -11.65 -5.11 -12.69
N THR A 765 -12.63 -5.50 -11.88
CA THR A 765 -13.59 -4.54 -11.31
C THR A 765 -12.90 -3.55 -10.37
N TYR A 766 -13.37 -2.29 -10.38
CA TYR A 766 -12.77 -1.23 -9.58
C TYR A 766 -12.94 -1.46 -8.08
N PHE A 767 -11.83 -1.38 -7.32
CA PHE A 767 -11.77 -1.68 -5.89
C PHE A 767 -12.86 -0.98 -5.06
N ALA A 768 -13.14 0.31 -5.33
CA ALA A 768 -14.09 1.07 -4.53
C ALA A 768 -15.54 0.55 -4.67
N GLU A 769 -15.89 -0.10 -5.79
CA GLU A 769 -17.20 -0.70 -5.99
C GLU A 769 -17.33 -2.02 -5.22
N ILE A 770 -16.28 -2.84 -5.27
CA ILE A 770 -16.17 -4.08 -4.48
C ILE A 770 -16.20 -3.74 -2.98
N ASP A 771 -15.37 -2.80 -2.51
CA ASP A 771 -15.30 -2.42 -1.11
C ASP A 771 -16.65 -1.87 -0.60
N ARG A 772 -17.33 -1.03 -1.40
CA ARG A 772 -18.67 -0.55 -1.08
C ARG A 772 -19.67 -1.71 -0.93
N PHE A 773 -19.66 -2.67 -1.85
CA PHE A 773 -20.53 -3.84 -1.78
C PHE A 773 -20.24 -4.67 -0.52
N MET A 774 -18.97 -5.00 -0.28
CA MET A 774 -18.55 -5.82 0.86
C MET A 774 -18.84 -5.16 2.21
N GLN A 775 -18.58 -3.87 2.36
CA GLN A 775 -18.88 -3.14 3.59
C GLN A 775 -20.38 -3.06 3.87
N SER A 776 -21.23 -2.99 2.84
CA SER A 776 -22.70 -3.02 3.02
C SER A 776 -23.21 -4.33 3.64
N LEU A 777 -22.41 -5.40 3.57
CA LEU A 777 -22.72 -6.73 4.10
C LEU A 777 -21.89 -7.07 5.35
N ASN A 778 -21.26 -6.06 5.99
CA ASN A 778 -20.42 -6.20 7.18
C ASN A 778 -19.18 -7.10 6.96
N TYR A 779 -18.55 -6.94 5.81
CA TYR A 779 -17.20 -7.46 5.56
C TYR A 779 -16.20 -6.32 5.55
N ARG A 780 -15.03 -6.55 6.15
CA ARG A 780 -13.97 -5.56 6.23
C ARG A 780 -12.69 -6.12 5.63
N VAL A 781 -11.88 -5.24 5.03
CA VAL A 781 -10.56 -5.61 4.51
C VAL A 781 -9.72 -6.16 5.66
N LEU A 782 -9.29 -7.42 5.53
CA LEU A 782 -8.29 -8.05 6.37
C LEU A 782 -6.90 -7.55 5.97
N ARG A 783 -6.56 -7.68 4.68
CA ARG A 783 -5.26 -7.31 4.12
C ARG A 783 -5.28 -7.27 2.59
N VAL A 784 -4.30 -6.58 2.02
CA VAL A 784 -4.06 -6.46 0.57
C VAL A 784 -2.76 -7.21 0.21
N TYR A 785 -2.84 -8.08 -0.78
CA TYR A 785 -1.81 -9.00 -1.26
C TYR A 785 -1.50 -8.76 -2.74
N GLU A 786 -0.39 -9.33 -3.21
CA GLU A 786 -0.05 -9.44 -4.64
C GLU A 786 -0.19 -8.13 -5.44
N GLN A 787 0.22 -7.01 -4.84
CA GLN A 787 0.16 -5.70 -5.48
C GLN A 787 1.01 -5.67 -6.75
N LYS A 788 0.38 -5.42 -7.90
CA LYS A 788 1.06 -5.26 -9.19
C LYS A 788 0.88 -3.84 -9.67
N GLU A 789 2.00 -3.17 -9.85
CA GLU A 789 2.07 -1.88 -10.53
C GLU A 789 1.72 -2.04 -12.02
N GLU A 790 1.45 -0.92 -12.68
CA GLU A 790 1.29 -0.85 -14.13
C GLU A 790 2.51 -1.45 -14.84
N TRP A 791 2.30 -2.10 -15.99
CA TRP A 791 3.37 -2.81 -16.72
C TRP A 791 4.51 -1.91 -17.21
N MET A 792 4.30 -0.59 -17.21
CA MET A 792 5.32 0.40 -17.51
C MET A 792 6.30 0.50 -16.35
N LYS A 793 7.57 0.13 -16.57
CA LYS A 793 8.64 0.09 -15.55
C LYS A 793 8.85 1.37 -14.73
N ASP A 794 8.25 2.49 -15.14
CA ASP A 794 8.36 3.80 -14.48
C ASP A 794 7.04 4.30 -13.91
N SER A 795 5.94 3.57 -14.07
CA SER A 795 4.65 3.99 -13.51
C SER A 795 4.56 3.53 -12.06
N PRO A 796 4.50 4.46 -11.07
CA PRO A 796 4.35 4.10 -9.66
C PRO A 796 2.89 3.73 -9.32
N LEU A 797 2.01 3.65 -10.32
CA LEU A 797 0.58 3.46 -10.12
C LEU A 797 0.27 1.97 -9.95
N LEU A 798 -0.51 1.68 -8.91
CA LEU A 798 -1.04 0.35 -8.66
C LEU A 798 -2.09 0.03 -9.72
N ARG A 799 -1.96 -1.11 -10.39
CA ARG A 799 -2.89 -1.58 -11.42
C ARG A 799 -3.92 -2.53 -10.83
N ARG A 800 -3.43 -3.58 -10.16
CA ARG A 800 -4.25 -4.64 -9.55
C ARG A 800 -3.66 -5.09 -8.23
N ALA A 801 -4.49 -5.61 -7.35
CA ALA A 801 -4.08 -6.35 -6.16
C ALA A 801 -5.14 -7.37 -5.80
N ASN A 802 -4.75 -8.37 -5.01
CA ASN A 802 -5.72 -9.27 -4.38
C ASN A 802 -6.07 -8.75 -2.99
N VAL A 803 -7.35 -8.65 -2.68
CA VAL A 803 -7.85 -8.15 -1.38
C VAL A 803 -8.55 -9.27 -0.65
N ALA A 804 -8.14 -9.53 0.59
CA ALA A 804 -8.88 -10.39 1.48
C ALA A 804 -9.85 -9.57 2.33
N TYR A 805 -11.12 -9.95 2.30
CA TYR A 805 -12.17 -9.47 3.19
C TYR A 805 -12.50 -10.53 4.22
N MET A 806 -12.80 -10.11 5.45
CA MET A 806 -13.23 -10.99 6.53
C MET A 806 -14.62 -10.56 7.01
N SER A 807 -15.49 -11.55 7.24
CA SER A 807 -16.78 -11.33 7.89
C SER A 807 -16.57 -10.74 9.28
N GLU A 808 -17.33 -9.70 9.62
CA GLU A 808 -17.28 -9.11 10.96
C GLU A 808 -17.68 -10.12 12.05
N LYS A 809 -18.68 -10.97 11.78
CA LYS A 809 -19.07 -12.09 12.65
C LYS A 809 -17.90 -13.05 12.89
N PHE A 810 -17.16 -13.43 11.84
CA PHE A 810 -16.01 -14.32 11.99
C PHE A 810 -14.85 -13.64 12.72
N ALA A 811 -14.55 -12.36 12.40
CA ALA A 811 -13.51 -11.57 13.04
C ALA A 811 -13.76 -11.40 14.55
N ASN A 812 -15.01 -11.09 14.94
CA ASN A 812 -15.41 -10.94 16.34
C ASN A 812 -15.30 -12.26 17.11
N ALA A 813 -15.55 -13.40 16.45
CA ALA A 813 -15.37 -14.72 17.05
C ALA A 813 -13.88 -15.14 17.15
N HIS A 814 -12.97 -14.48 16.43
CA HIS A 814 -11.54 -14.81 16.40
C HIS A 814 -10.64 -13.57 16.58
N PRO A 815 -10.68 -12.89 17.74
CA PRO A 815 -9.86 -11.70 17.98
C PRO A 815 -8.37 -11.99 17.79
N LEU A 816 -7.67 -11.14 17.02
CA LEU A 816 -6.28 -11.37 16.60
C LEU A 816 -5.34 -11.71 17.76
N LYS A 817 -5.40 -10.93 18.85
CA LYS A 817 -4.55 -11.14 20.03
C LYS A 817 -4.78 -12.51 20.66
N LEU A 818 -6.03 -12.92 20.80
CA LEU A 818 -6.38 -14.23 21.37
C LEU A 818 -5.89 -15.36 20.45
N MET A 819 -6.07 -15.22 19.14
CA MET A 819 -5.60 -16.22 18.17
C MET A 819 -4.07 -16.37 18.23
N GLN A 820 -3.33 -15.26 18.36
CA GLN A 820 -1.87 -15.27 18.54
C GLN A 820 -1.45 -15.95 19.83
N GLU A 821 -2.07 -15.58 20.96
CA GLU A 821 -1.76 -16.19 22.27
C GLU A 821 -2.04 -17.70 22.28
N VAL A 822 -3.18 -18.13 21.73
CA VAL A 822 -3.53 -19.55 21.59
C VAL A 822 -2.52 -20.28 20.70
N GLN A 823 -2.07 -19.65 19.63
CA GLN A 823 -1.09 -20.25 18.73
C GLN A 823 0.30 -20.37 19.37
N ASP A 824 0.76 -19.34 20.08
CA ASP A 824 2.00 -19.36 20.84
C ASP A 824 1.97 -20.45 21.93
N LEU A 825 0.82 -20.63 22.60
CA LEU A 825 0.64 -21.70 23.58
C LEU A 825 0.69 -23.09 22.92
N LYS A 826 0.05 -23.26 21.76
CA LYS A 826 0.11 -24.53 20.99
C LYS A 826 1.53 -24.84 20.51
N ASP A 827 2.29 -23.83 20.12
CA ASP A 827 3.66 -24.00 19.64
C ASP A 827 4.60 -24.32 20.81
N LYS A 828 4.48 -23.63 21.96
CA LYS A 828 5.17 -23.99 23.21
C LYS A 828 4.82 -25.39 23.69
N LEU A 829 3.53 -25.78 23.62
CA LEU A 829 3.10 -27.12 23.98
C LEU A 829 3.77 -28.16 23.07
N ARG A 830 3.83 -27.91 21.76
CA ARG A 830 4.52 -28.78 20.80
C ARG A 830 6.01 -28.88 21.07
N GLU A 831 6.68 -27.80 21.43
CA GLU A 831 8.10 -27.81 21.84
C GLU A 831 8.32 -28.66 23.10
N LEU A 832 7.45 -28.53 24.10
CA LEU A 832 7.51 -29.31 25.34
C LEU A 832 7.23 -30.80 25.09
N THR A 833 6.18 -31.14 24.33
CA THR A 833 5.85 -32.54 24.02
C THR A 833 6.81 -33.17 23.01
N GLY A 834 7.40 -32.37 22.12
CA GLY A 834 8.42 -32.81 21.15
C GLY A 834 9.78 -33.06 21.80
N SER A 835 10.05 -32.44 22.95
CA SER A 835 11.24 -32.69 23.78
C SER A 835 11.16 -34.00 24.58
N GLU A 836 9.98 -34.59 24.78
CA GLU A 836 9.80 -35.82 25.56
C GLU A 836 9.90 -37.10 24.69
N GLY A 837 9.86 -36.99 23.37
CA GLY A 837 10.01 -38.12 22.44
C GLY A 837 11.47 -38.46 22.06
N GLY A 838 12.44 -37.76 22.65
CA GLY A 838 13.87 -37.93 22.41
C GLY A 838 14.64 -38.22 23.70
N LYS A 839 14.26 -39.28 24.42
CA LYS A 839 15.09 -39.93 25.43
C LYS A 839 14.96 -41.44 25.34
#